data_AF-A0AAQ4PEY2-F1
#
_entry.id   AF-A0AAQ4PEY2-F1
#
_cell.length_a   1.000
_cell.length_b   1.000
_cell.length_c   1.000
_cell.angle_alpha   90.00
_cell.angle_beta   90.00
_cell.angle_gamma   90.00
#
_symmetry.space_group_name_H-M   'P 1'
#
loop_
_entity.id
_entity.type
_entity.pdbx_description
1 polymer ?
#
loop_
_entity_poly.entity_id
_entity_poly.type
_entity_poly.pdbx_seq_one_letter_code
_entity_poly.pdbx_strand_id
1 'polypeptide(L)'
;MATFCLKSTRHQHEASFLSACWSVTWWCTTSQRVQHNNRLKKQHGQSQVMEELGLLSSGPTLLFPFSFLCSFLSLTTALSAEMENFKSRKMFILVSSVMTWAMTKAQNPEESGVLLTEEQFRRRRPHPNFRKHNNVEKVVLELARGKKSKLVGYVVGSGLQYGKGENLFNYFFKESWLMQFPKVPLFGKGTNHIPTIHVNDLAGVIQNIVELKPKSRYILAVDDSKNTLEDIVKVISDTLGSGKINKLPQQDAIAMKAFTPGELEYLNINLRLDAFIIKDSFSLHWTSEAGMVENMASIVEEYKDTRQLLPIRICLAGPPAVGKSTIAEKLCSHYKIHHIKIKEVIEENLTQLKEIVNGSDPEMFSEEVATAAQKQLEQINKSMEMDEGRLSDHLVFDILKEKLNSQPCRNQGFVLDGFPRSYEQARLIFSDEDTEDQDLIPKKPVHNTEITPEHVFVLDATDDFLTKRALGLPQSVADEMRYTQEEFVPRLTRYRQLSTAEETLPDYFDEQEIHPQHIEVTTDDSEYTGVMQKIIEIVGIPKNYGPSAEELEEEDRKRDEERKQKETEEAADRKRRNEAAMAEMAAQYKEWRNLSEVERQEHELLEAHSLPLRNYLMKYVMPPLSEAMLDCSKIKPEEPVEFLAEHLLRNNQQP
;
A
#
# COMPACT_ATOMS: atom_id res chain seq x y z
N MET A 1 12.52 -22.53 0.63
CA MET A 1 13.79 -21.88 0.24
C MET A 1 14.93 -22.87 0.43
N ALA A 2 15.68 -23.20 -0.62
CA ALA A 2 16.95 -23.91 -0.52
C ALA A 2 17.95 -23.21 -1.46
N THR A 3 18.88 -22.45 -0.90
CA THR A 3 19.89 -21.69 -1.65
C THR A 3 21.21 -22.47 -1.63
N PHE A 4 21.81 -22.69 -2.79
CA PHE A 4 23.09 -23.41 -2.95
C PHE A 4 24.26 -22.45 -3.05
N CYS A 5 25.42 -22.83 -2.50
CA CYS A 5 26.68 -22.09 -2.58
C CYS A 5 27.62 -22.73 -3.64
N LEU A 6 28.09 -21.89 -4.57
CA LEU A 6 29.08 -22.20 -5.61
C LEU A 6 30.49 -21.90 -5.11
N LYS A 7 31.46 -22.76 -5.44
CA LYS A 7 32.90 -22.46 -5.33
C LYS A 7 33.49 -22.42 -6.74
N SER A 8 33.92 -21.25 -7.19
CA SER A 8 34.94 -21.09 -8.23
C SER A 8 35.87 -19.93 -7.86
N THR A 9 37.11 -20.05 -8.28
CA THR A 9 38.31 -19.34 -7.82
C THR A 9 38.33 -17.83 -8.09
N ARG A 10 38.79 -17.08 -7.06
CA ARG A 10 39.48 -15.76 -7.05
C ARG A 10 38.89 -14.57 -7.83
N HIS A 11 38.60 -13.54 -7.02
CA HIS A 11 38.44 -12.10 -7.30
C HIS A 11 37.28 -11.65 -8.19
N GLN A 12 36.53 -10.69 -7.61
CA GLN A 12 35.42 -9.90 -8.13
C GLN A 12 34.05 -10.61 -8.21
N HIS A 13 33.03 -9.88 -7.76
CA HIS A 13 31.58 -10.14 -7.79
C HIS A 13 30.90 -10.62 -6.48
N GLU A 14 30.79 -9.69 -5.52
CA GLU A 14 29.76 -9.73 -4.46
C GLU A 14 28.35 -9.36 -4.99
N ALA A 15 28.25 -8.65 -6.12
CA ALA A 15 26.96 -8.18 -6.66
C ALA A 15 26.12 -9.27 -7.37
N SER A 16 26.73 -10.36 -7.84
CA SER A 16 26.07 -11.35 -8.70
C SER A 16 25.32 -12.44 -7.93
N PHE A 17 25.66 -12.67 -6.65
CA PHE A 17 24.99 -13.66 -5.80
C PHE A 17 23.63 -13.15 -5.28
N LEU A 18 23.49 -11.82 -5.16
CA LEU A 18 22.26 -11.16 -4.67
C LEU A 18 21.15 -11.14 -5.74
N SER A 19 21.48 -10.93 -7.02
CA SER A 19 20.52 -10.89 -8.13
C SER A 19 19.80 -12.24 -8.38
N ALA A 20 20.49 -13.37 -8.15
CA ALA A 20 19.93 -14.71 -8.37
C ALA A 20 18.90 -15.11 -7.30
N CYS A 21 19.03 -14.61 -6.06
CA CYS A 21 18.02 -14.82 -5.01
C CYS A 21 16.72 -14.05 -5.28
N TRP A 22 16.79 -12.92 -6.01
CA TRP A 22 15.63 -12.05 -6.26
C TRP A 22 14.72 -12.54 -7.38
N SER A 23 15.27 -13.23 -8.39
CA SER A 23 14.49 -13.74 -9.53
C SER A 23 13.53 -14.89 -9.15
N VAL A 24 13.80 -15.59 -8.04
CA VAL A 24 13.02 -16.76 -7.59
C VAL A 24 11.80 -16.36 -6.75
N THR A 25 11.87 -15.22 -6.07
CA THR A 25 10.75 -14.69 -5.26
C THR A 25 9.63 -14.13 -6.13
N TRP A 26 9.95 -13.53 -7.28
CA TRP A 26 8.97 -12.97 -8.21
C TRP A 26 8.15 -14.05 -8.95
N TRP A 27 8.72 -15.24 -9.18
CA TRP A 27 8.03 -16.37 -9.84
C TRP A 27 7.02 -17.07 -8.93
N CYS A 28 7.20 -17.02 -7.60
CA CYS A 28 6.31 -17.68 -6.64
C CYS A 28 4.94 -16.97 -6.51
N THR A 29 4.88 -15.65 -6.66
CA THR A 29 3.63 -14.87 -6.60
C THR A 29 2.80 -14.98 -7.89
N THR A 30 3.43 -15.15 -9.06
CA THR A 30 2.69 -15.34 -10.32
C THR A 30 2.09 -16.75 -10.45
N SER A 31 2.69 -17.76 -9.82
CA SER A 31 2.23 -19.16 -9.96
C SER A 31 0.96 -19.49 -9.19
N GLN A 32 0.55 -18.70 -8.20
CA GLN A 32 -0.76 -18.87 -7.53
C GLN A 32 -1.93 -18.40 -8.40
N ARG A 33 -1.70 -17.58 -9.44
CA ARG A 33 -2.74 -17.15 -10.39
C ARG A 33 -3.01 -18.14 -11.54
N VAL A 34 -2.19 -19.19 -11.71
CA VAL A 34 -2.30 -20.14 -12.83
C VAL A 34 -2.93 -21.48 -12.43
N GLN A 35 -3.24 -21.70 -11.16
CA GLN A 35 -3.80 -22.98 -10.67
C GLN A 35 -5.28 -23.26 -11.03
N HIS A 36 -5.91 -22.46 -11.91
CA HIS A 36 -7.27 -22.73 -12.37
C HIS A 36 -7.38 -23.44 -13.73
N ASN A 37 -6.27 -23.71 -14.43
CA ASN A 37 -6.30 -24.46 -15.68
C ASN A 37 -5.15 -25.47 -15.73
N ASN A 38 -5.41 -26.73 -15.36
CA ASN A 38 -4.90 -27.93 -16.04
C ASN A 38 -5.25 -29.21 -15.26
N ARG A 39 -6.51 -29.65 -15.39
CA ARG A 39 -6.85 -31.08 -15.34
C ARG A 39 -6.72 -31.59 -16.78
N LEU A 40 -5.69 -32.38 -17.08
CA LEU A 40 -5.67 -33.47 -18.08
C LEU A 40 -4.22 -33.84 -18.42
N LYS A 41 -3.79 -35.03 -17.98
CA LYS A 41 -2.96 -36.03 -18.69
C LYS A 41 -2.23 -36.90 -17.67
N LYS A 42 -2.84 -38.05 -17.36
CA LYS A 42 -2.16 -39.23 -16.84
C LYS A 42 -1.67 -40.07 -18.04
N GLN A 43 -0.59 -40.80 -17.80
CA GLN A 43 0.02 -41.87 -18.62
C GLN A 43 1.08 -41.40 -19.63
N HIS A 44 2.36 -41.52 -19.27
CA HIS A 44 3.35 -42.44 -19.88
C HIS A 44 4.76 -42.22 -19.28
N GLY A 45 5.48 -43.31 -18.97
CA GLY A 45 6.93 -43.42 -19.10
C GLY A 45 7.85 -42.87 -17.99
N GLN A 46 8.34 -43.78 -17.12
CA GLN A 46 9.48 -43.58 -16.19
C GLN A 46 10.80 -43.12 -16.84
N SER A 47 10.90 -43.07 -18.17
CA SER A 47 12.13 -42.68 -18.89
C SER A 47 12.21 -41.18 -19.21
N GLN A 48 11.10 -40.43 -19.13
CA GLN A 48 11.07 -39.00 -19.49
C GLN A 48 11.42 -38.07 -18.31
N VAL A 49 11.37 -38.62 -17.09
CA VAL A 49 11.73 -37.91 -15.84
C VAL A 49 13.23 -37.56 -15.79
N MET A 50 14.09 -38.33 -16.48
CA MET A 50 15.54 -38.10 -16.47
C MET A 50 15.99 -36.97 -17.41
N GLU A 51 15.19 -36.64 -18.42
CA GLU A 51 15.52 -35.63 -19.44
C GLU A 51 15.00 -34.24 -19.06
N GLU A 52 13.85 -34.15 -18.37
CA GLU A 52 13.37 -32.90 -17.74
C GLU A 52 14.17 -32.49 -16.49
N LEU A 53 15.04 -33.37 -15.95
CA LEU A 53 15.86 -33.14 -14.75
C LEU A 53 17.31 -32.70 -15.02
N GLY A 54 17.69 -32.41 -16.27
CA GLY A 54 18.97 -31.76 -16.59
C GLY A 54 20.22 -32.50 -16.11
N LEU A 55 20.23 -33.84 -16.16
CA LEU A 55 21.33 -34.70 -15.68
C LEU A 55 22.57 -34.78 -16.60
N LEU A 56 22.78 -33.79 -17.47
CA LEU A 56 23.97 -33.69 -18.33
C LEU A 56 24.71 -32.37 -18.08
N SER A 57 25.26 -32.19 -16.88
CA SER A 57 26.34 -31.21 -16.70
C SER A 57 27.37 -31.69 -15.66
N SER A 58 28.64 -31.55 -16.01
CA SER A 58 29.82 -32.04 -15.29
C SER A 58 30.21 -31.20 -14.04
N GLY A 59 29.24 -30.59 -13.34
CA GLY A 59 29.44 -29.76 -12.15
C GLY A 59 29.18 -30.50 -10.81
N PRO A 60 29.64 -29.98 -9.65
CA PRO A 60 29.61 -30.72 -8.39
C PRO A 60 28.32 -30.58 -7.55
N THR A 61 27.23 -30.04 -8.10
CA THR A 61 26.09 -29.50 -7.32
C THR A 61 24.74 -29.79 -7.97
N LEU A 62 23.75 -30.30 -7.22
CA LEU A 62 22.39 -30.64 -7.69
C LEU A 62 21.32 -29.93 -6.83
N LEU A 63 20.41 -29.17 -7.44
CA LEU A 63 19.38 -28.30 -6.83
C LEU A 63 17.95 -28.87 -7.00
N PHE A 64 17.06 -28.78 -5.99
CA PHE A 64 15.63 -29.13 -6.08
C PHE A 64 14.70 -28.22 -5.21
N PRO A 65 13.49 -27.84 -5.67
CA PRO A 65 12.51 -27.06 -4.89
C PRO A 65 11.56 -27.91 -3.99
N PHE A 66 10.90 -27.25 -3.02
CA PHE A 66 10.41 -27.77 -1.72
C PHE A 66 8.98 -28.37 -1.67
N SER A 67 8.32 -28.70 -2.78
CA SER A 67 6.90 -29.13 -2.75
C SER A 67 6.66 -30.63 -2.54
N PHE A 68 7.68 -31.46 -2.32
CA PHE A 68 7.47 -32.92 -2.19
C PHE A 68 8.44 -33.57 -1.19
N LEU A 69 7.96 -33.88 0.02
CA LEU A 69 8.65 -34.79 0.96
C LEU A 69 8.95 -36.17 0.32
N CYS A 70 8.13 -36.60 -0.65
CA CYS A 70 8.43 -37.79 -1.48
C CYS A 70 9.67 -37.59 -2.35
N SER A 71 9.91 -36.39 -2.87
CA SER A 71 11.06 -36.09 -3.71
C SER A 71 12.37 -36.08 -2.92
N PHE A 72 12.37 -35.69 -1.64
CA PHE A 72 13.56 -35.78 -0.80
C PHE A 72 13.95 -37.22 -0.47
N LEU A 73 12.98 -38.08 -0.17
CA LEU A 73 13.25 -39.51 0.05
C LEU A 73 13.72 -40.20 -1.25
N SER A 74 13.13 -39.81 -2.38
CA SER A 74 13.56 -40.23 -3.73
C SER A 74 14.98 -39.73 -4.06
N LEU A 75 15.31 -38.49 -3.67
CA LEU A 75 16.62 -37.90 -3.90
C LEU A 75 17.70 -38.58 -3.05
N THR A 76 17.44 -38.84 -1.77
CA THR A 76 18.42 -39.54 -0.92
C THR A 76 18.64 -40.98 -1.37
N THR A 77 17.59 -41.66 -1.84
CA THR A 77 17.72 -43.00 -2.43
C THR A 77 18.44 -42.97 -3.79
N ALA A 78 18.17 -42.00 -4.66
CA ALA A 78 18.89 -41.80 -5.91
C ALA A 78 20.38 -41.46 -5.70
N LEU A 79 20.69 -40.57 -4.76
CA LEU A 79 22.07 -40.23 -4.38
C LEU A 79 22.81 -41.41 -3.78
N SER A 80 22.11 -42.27 -3.03
CA SER A 80 22.67 -43.52 -2.52
C SER A 80 22.96 -44.50 -3.66
N ALA A 81 22.08 -44.62 -4.64
CA ALA A 81 22.26 -45.47 -5.82
C ALA A 81 23.43 -45.02 -6.71
N GLU A 82 23.63 -43.70 -6.87
CA GLU A 82 24.74 -43.13 -7.65
C GLU A 82 26.08 -43.05 -6.90
N MET A 83 26.13 -43.48 -5.64
CA MET A 83 27.30 -43.32 -4.77
C MET A 83 28.55 -44.03 -5.31
N GLU A 84 28.38 -45.15 -6.01
CA GLU A 84 29.48 -45.92 -6.59
C GLU A 84 30.20 -45.14 -7.72
N ASN A 85 29.42 -44.34 -8.47
CA ASN A 85 29.87 -43.57 -9.62
C ASN A 85 30.61 -42.27 -9.25
N PHE A 86 30.61 -41.88 -7.97
CA PHE A 86 31.31 -40.66 -7.56
C PHE A 86 32.83 -40.80 -7.74
N LYS A 87 33.44 -39.86 -8.48
CA LYS A 87 34.90 -39.80 -8.68
C LYS A 87 35.66 -39.35 -7.43
N SER A 88 34.99 -38.61 -6.53
CA SER A 88 35.55 -38.06 -5.30
C SER A 88 34.54 -38.17 -4.17
N ARG A 89 35.00 -37.97 -2.93
CA ARG A 89 34.09 -37.86 -1.78
C ARG A 89 33.19 -36.62 -1.95
N LYS A 90 31.90 -36.79 -1.66
CA LYS A 90 30.85 -35.76 -1.71
C LYS A 90 30.26 -35.55 -0.32
N MET A 91 29.72 -34.36 -0.09
CA MET A 91 29.04 -33.97 1.14
C MET A 91 27.59 -33.63 0.82
N PHE A 92 26.68 -34.08 1.67
CA PHE A 92 25.26 -33.75 1.63
C PHE A 92 24.91 -33.15 2.99
N ILE A 93 24.41 -31.91 3.00
CA ILE A 93 23.99 -31.22 4.22
C ILE A 93 22.48 -31.04 4.16
N LEU A 94 21.77 -31.69 5.08
CA LEU A 94 20.34 -31.50 5.27
C LEU A 94 20.12 -30.38 6.29
N VAL A 95 19.54 -29.26 5.86
CA VAL A 95 19.00 -28.26 6.77
C VAL A 95 17.61 -28.73 7.19
N SER A 96 17.50 -29.16 8.44
CA SER A 96 16.27 -29.58 9.10
C SER A 96 15.80 -28.51 10.08
N SER A 97 14.73 -28.81 10.84
CA SER A 97 14.10 -27.92 11.80
C SER A 97 14.12 -28.50 13.21
N VAL A 98 14.27 -27.64 14.21
CA VAL A 98 14.05 -27.94 15.63
C VAL A 98 12.66 -28.51 15.94
N MET A 99 11.70 -28.44 15.03
CA MET A 99 10.41 -29.14 15.17
C MET A 99 10.56 -30.67 15.25
N THR A 100 11.69 -31.24 14.81
CA THR A 100 12.02 -32.66 15.06
C THR A 100 12.39 -32.97 16.50
N TRP A 101 12.48 -31.94 17.35
CA TRP A 101 12.68 -32.02 18.78
C TRP A 101 11.48 -31.57 19.61
N ALA A 102 10.44 -30.98 19.00
CA ALA A 102 9.37 -30.24 19.70
C ALA A 102 8.67 -30.99 20.86
N MET A 103 8.62 -32.32 20.84
CA MET A 103 7.97 -33.14 21.88
C MET A 103 8.98 -33.77 22.87
N THR A 104 10.24 -33.35 22.81
CA THR A 104 11.32 -33.84 23.68
C THR A 104 11.20 -33.17 25.03
N LYS A 105 11.06 -33.98 26.08
CA LYS A 105 11.08 -33.48 27.46
C LYS A 105 12.50 -33.52 28.01
N ALA A 106 12.86 -32.54 28.84
CA ALA A 106 14.06 -32.63 29.66
C ALA A 106 14.00 -33.88 30.57
N GLN A 107 15.17 -34.44 30.90
CA GLN A 107 15.25 -35.70 31.65
C GLN A 107 14.64 -35.58 33.06
N ASN A 108 14.69 -34.38 33.66
CA ASN A 108 14.09 -34.04 34.94
C ASN A 108 13.10 -32.87 34.77
N PRO A 109 11.79 -33.11 34.81
CA PRO A 109 10.78 -32.06 34.69
C PRO A 109 10.75 -31.08 35.87
N GLU A 110 11.29 -31.47 37.02
CA GLU A 110 11.33 -30.68 38.26
C GLU A 110 12.57 -29.78 38.37
N GLU A 111 13.63 -30.05 37.59
CA GLU A 111 14.80 -29.16 37.47
C GLU A 111 14.58 -28.20 36.29
N SER A 112 14.02 -27.04 36.59
CA SER A 112 13.79 -25.94 35.65
C SER A 112 15.11 -25.30 35.17
N GLY A 113 15.88 -26.01 34.34
CA GLY A 113 17.15 -25.48 33.83
C GLY A 113 17.94 -26.37 32.87
N VAL A 114 17.59 -27.65 32.73
CA VAL A 114 18.37 -28.58 31.90
C VAL A 114 18.19 -28.28 30.41
N LEU A 115 19.29 -27.90 29.74
CA LEU A 115 19.35 -27.64 28.31
C LEU A 115 19.47 -28.94 27.51
N LEU A 116 18.79 -29.03 26.37
CA LEU A 116 18.93 -30.14 25.44
C LEU A 116 20.09 -29.85 24.47
N THR A 117 21.01 -30.80 24.34
CA THR A 117 22.20 -30.68 23.48
C THR A 117 22.13 -31.64 22.29
N GLU A 118 22.96 -31.41 21.26
CA GLU A 118 23.03 -32.29 20.09
C GLU A 118 23.30 -33.74 20.44
N GLU A 119 24.02 -34.05 21.53
CA GLU A 119 24.33 -35.44 21.90
C GLU A 119 23.06 -36.27 22.15
N GLN A 120 21.98 -35.60 22.56
CA GLN A 120 20.71 -36.20 22.90
C GLN A 120 19.81 -36.43 21.68
N PHE A 121 20.26 -36.11 20.47
CA PHE A 121 19.46 -36.17 19.24
C PHE A 121 18.82 -37.53 18.98
N ARG A 122 19.44 -38.62 19.46
CA ARG A 122 18.91 -39.98 19.30
C ARG A 122 17.67 -40.24 20.15
N ARG A 123 17.51 -39.51 21.26
CA ARG A 123 16.39 -39.65 22.23
C ARG A 123 15.27 -38.63 21.99
N ARG A 124 15.45 -37.71 21.04
CA ARG A 124 14.47 -36.66 20.74
C ARG A 124 13.14 -37.23 20.27
N ARG A 125 12.08 -36.45 20.46
CA ARG A 125 10.72 -36.74 19.98
C ARG A 125 10.25 -35.61 19.06
N PRO A 126 9.92 -35.89 17.79
CA PRO A 126 9.44 -34.87 16.87
C PRO A 126 7.98 -34.51 17.13
N HIS A 127 7.58 -33.31 16.69
CA HIS A 127 6.18 -32.97 16.52
C HIS A 127 5.48 -34.01 15.61
N PRO A 128 4.18 -34.35 15.83
CA PRO A 128 3.44 -35.28 14.97
C PRO A 128 3.56 -34.97 13.47
N ASN A 129 3.46 -33.70 13.09
CA ASN A 129 3.57 -33.26 11.70
C ASN A 129 5.01 -33.34 11.14
N PHE A 130 6.00 -33.50 12.01
CA PHE A 130 7.43 -33.56 11.66
C PHE A 130 8.02 -34.97 11.79
N ARG A 131 7.19 -36.01 11.96
CA ARG A 131 7.65 -37.42 11.95
C ARG A 131 8.36 -37.79 10.65
N LYS A 132 7.85 -37.32 9.50
CA LYS A 132 8.47 -37.56 8.19
C LYS A 132 9.84 -36.89 8.08
N HIS A 133 9.96 -35.64 8.54
CA HIS A 133 11.24 -34.92 8.59
C HIS A 133 12.28 -35.68 9.43
N ASN A 134 11.89 -36.12 10.63
CA ASN A 134 12.77 -36.92 11.49
C ASN A 134 13.23 -38.23 10.83
N ASN A 135 12.40 -38.86 9.98
CA ASN A 135 12.81 -40.05 9.23
C ASN A 135 13.83 -39.71 8.12
N VAL A 136 13.65 -38.60 7.41
CA VAL A 136 14.63 -38.11 6.41
C VAL A 136 15.98 -37.86 7.08
N GLU A 137 15.99 -37.23 8.27
CA GLU A 137 17.23 -37.02 9.02
C GLU A 137 17.96 -38.34 9.32
N LYS A 138 17.24 -39.39 9.74
CA LYS A 138 17.82 -40.72 9.99
C LYS A 138 18.46 -41.31 8.74
N VAL A 139 17.76 -41.24 7.60
CA VAL A 139 18.27 -41.71 6.32
C VAL A 139 19.57 -40.99 5.96
N VAL A 140 19.62 -39.67 6.09
CA VAL A 140 20.82 -38.88 5.80
C VAL A 140 21.98 -39.24 6.72
N LEU A 141 21.73 -39.46 8.01
CA LEU A 141 22.75 -39.90 8.96
C LEU A 141 23.26 -41.33 8.67
N GLU A 142 22.43 -42.17 8.03
CA GLU A 142 22.80 -43.52 7.60
C GLU A 142 23.65 -43.55 6.33
N LEU A 143 23.54 -42.56 5.43
CA LEU A 143 24.42 -42.43 4.24
C LEU A 143 25.91 -42.41 4.61
N ALA A 144 26.22 -41.98 5.83
CA ALA A 144 27.58 -41.92 6.37
C ALA A 144 28.10 -43.24 6.97
N ARG A 145 27.26 -44.28 7.11
CA ARG A 145 27.64 -45.55 7.78
C ARG A 145 28.25 -46.54 6.79
N GLY A 146 29.53 -46.34 6.48
CA GLY A 146 30.35 -47.31 5.77
C GLY A 146 31.78 -46.82 5.55
N LYS A 147 32.79 -47.65 5.85
CA LYS A 147 34.22 -47.30 5.69
C LYS A 147 34.63 -46.96 4.24
N LYS A 148 33.76 -47.26 3.26
CA LYS A 148 33.94 -47.00 1.82
C LYS A 148 32.96 -45.97 1.23
N SER A 149 32.12 -45.34 2.05
CA SER A 149 31.11 -44.40 1.54
C SER A 149 31.79 -43.16 0.95
N LYS A 150 31.56 -42.93 -0.35
CA LYS A 150 31.98 -41.70 -1.04
C LYS A 150 31.05 -40.53 -0.74
N LEU A 151 30.00 -40.72 0.06
CA LEU A 151 29.02 -39.69 0.42
C LEU A 151 28.97 -39.50 1.94
N VAL A 152 29.03 -38.25 2.41
CA VAL A 152 28.90 -37.90 3.82
C VAL A 152 27.65 -37.08 4.04
N GLY A 153 26.74 -37.59 4.86
CA GLY A 153 25.56 -36.86 5.31
C GLY A 153 25.83 -36.07 6.60
N TYR A 154 25.42 -34.81 6.61
CA TYR A 154 25.26 -33.98 7.81
C TYR A 154 23.80 -33.56 7.92
N VAL A 155 23.33 -33.41 9.16
CA VAL A 155 22.02 -32.85 9.48
C VAL A 155 22.22 -31.65 10.38
N VAL A 156 21.64 -30.52 9.99
CA VAL A 156 21.64 -29.27 10.74
C VAL A 156 20.22 -29.04 11.26
N GLY A 157 20.00 -29.15 12.57
CA GLY A 157 18.72 -28.80 13.19
C GLY A 157 18.64 -27.30 13.42
N SER A 158 18.04 -26.57 12.47
CA SER A 158 17.92 -25.10 12.53
C SER A 158 16.82 -24.69 13.52
N GLY A 159 17.13 -23.69 14.36
CA GLY A 159 16.14 -22.88 15.06
C GLY A 159 15.19 -22.16 14.08
N LEU A 160 14.19 -21.47 14.63
CA LEU A 160 13.32 -20.61 13.84
C LEU A 160 14.15 -19.46 13.28
N GLN A 161 14.07 -19.27 11.97
CA GLN A 161 14.93 -18.34 11.25
C GLN A 161 14.36 -16.92 11.30
N TYR A 162 15.23 -15.95 11.55
CA TYR A 162 14.96 -14.51 11.45
C TYR A 162 16.10 -13.80 10.71
N GLY A 163 15.91 -12.52 10.41
CA GLY A 163 16.82 -11.70 9.59
C GLY A 163 16.33 -11.50 8.16
N LYS A 164 16.56 -10.30 7.62
CA LYS A 164 16.24 -9.91 6.24
C LYS A 164 14.75 -10.10 5.85
N GLY A 165 13.80 -9.65 6.70
CA GLY A 165 12.38 -9.45 6.30
C GLY A 165 11.36 -10.39 6.95
N GLU A 166 11.38 -10.56 8.28
CA GLU A 166 11.34 -11.83 9.02
C GLU A 166 10.06 -12.72 8.96
N ASN A 167 9.91 -13.52 7.91
CA ASN A 167 9.27 -14.87 7.91
C ASN A 167 8.10 -15.11 8.91
N LEU A 168 8.28 -15.97 9.93
CA LEU A 168 7.24 -16.31 10.91
C LEU A 168 6.93 -15.14 11.87
N PHE A 169 7.90 -14.27 12.14
CA PHE A 169 7.75 -13.14 13.06
C PHE A 169 7.18 -11.88 12.38
N ASN A 170 7.06 -11.89 11.05
CA ASN A 170 6.61 -10.78 10.22
C ASN A 170 5.25 -10.23 10.65
N TYR A 171 4.35 -11.09 11.15
CA TYR A 171 3.10 -10.62 11.72
C TYR A 171 3.33 -9.58 12.81
N PHE A 172 4.19 -9.88 13.79
CA PHE A 172 4.46 -8.97 14.91
C PHE A 172 5.15 -7.69 14.43
N PHE A 173 6.12 -7.78 13.52
CA PHE A 173 6.77 -6.59 12.93
C PHE A 173 5.77 -5.71 12.19
N LYS A 174 4.90 -6.32 11.37
CA LYS A 174 3.89 -5.60 10.61
C LYS A 174 2.87 -4.92 11.52
N GLU A 175 2.34 -5.64 12.51
CA GLU A 175 1.37 -5.08 13.47
C GLU A 175 1.99 -3.95 14.30
N SER A 176 3.23 -4.12 14.75
CA SER A 176 3.99 -3.08 15.45
C SER A 176 4.29 -1.87 14.57
N TRP A 177 4.60 -2.07 13.29
CA TRP A 177 4.86 -0.98 12.34
C TRP A 177 3.60 -0.18 12.01
N LEU A 178 2.50 -0.89 11.73
CA LEU A 178 1.24 -0.27 11.33
C LEU A 178 0.53 0.40 12.51
N MET A 179 0.73 -0.11 13.73
CA MET A 179 0.05 0.36 14.95
C MET A 179 -1.47 0.42 14.82
N GLN A 180 -2.06 -0.53 14.06
CA GLN A 180 -3.52 -0.66 13.95
C GLN A 180 -4.15 -0.95 15.32
N PHE A 181 -3.44 -1.68 16.17
CA PHE A 181 -3.85 -1.96 17.53
C PHE A 181 -2.99 -1.19 18.53
N PRO A 182 -3.57 -0.63 19.60
CA PRO A 182 -2.82 0.07 20.64
C PRO A 182 -1.89 -0.88 21.44
N LYS A 183 -2.21 -2.18 21.45
CA LYS A 183 -1.42 -3.24 22.07
C LYS A 183 -1.27 -4.39 21.06
N VAL A 184 -0.03 -4.83 20.80
CA VAL A 184 0.26 -5.88 19.81
C VAL A 184 -0.34 -7.22 20.27
N PRO A 185 -1.15 -7.90 19.44
CA PRO A 185 -1.75 -9.18 19.82
C PRO A 185 -0.72 -10.30 19.95
N LEU A 186 -0.62 -10.90 21.13
CA LEU A 186 0.18 -12.09 21.43
C LEU A 186 -0.77 -13.27 21.67
N PHE A 187 -0.69 -14.31 20.85
CA PHE A 187 -1.60 -15.45 20.94
C PHE A 187 -1.08 -16.51 21.92
N GLY A 188 -1.82 -16.75 22.99
CA GLY A 188 -1.45 -17.63 24.10
C GLY A 188 -0.73 -16.91 25.24
N LYS A 189 -0.05 -17.68 26.11
CA LYS A 189 0.62 -17.12 27.29
C LYS A 189 1.95 -16.45 26.98
N GLY A 190 2.62 -16.88 25.90
CA GLY A 190 3.94 -16.41 25.49
C GLY A 190 5.12 -16.92 26.33
N THR A 191 4.90 -17.74 27.36
CA THR A 191 5.95 -18.22 28.28
C THR A 191 6.82 -19.35 27.74
N ASN A 192 6.56 -19.79 26.51
CA ASN A 192 7.30 -20.85 25.85
C ASN A 192 8.58 -20.32 25.21
N HIS A 193 9.65 -21.11 25.25
CA HIS A 193 10.97 -20.71 24.76
C HIS A 193 11.12 -21.07 23.29
N ILE A 194 11.48 -20.08 22.49
CA ILE A 194 11.59 -20.20 21.03
C ILE A 194 13.08 -20.25 20.65
N PRO A 195 13.62 -21.41 20.25
CA PRO A 195 14.98 -21.46 19.74
C PRO A 195 15.05 -20.80 18.36
N THR A 196 15.87 -19.76 18.22
CA THR A 196 16.01 -18.97 17.00
C THR A 196 17.42 -19.04 16.40
N ILE A 197 17.57 -18.61 15.15
CA ILE A 197 18.88 -18.35 14.54
C ILE A 197 18.76 -17.31 13.41
N HIS A 198 19.70 -16.38 13.34
CA HIS A 198 19.75 -15.43 12.24
C HIS A 198 20.14 -16.13 10.92
N VAL A 199 19.56 -15.72 9.79
CA VAL A 199 19.82 -16.36 8.49
C VAL A 199 21.28 -16.31 8.05
N ASN A 200 21.99 -15.21 8.36
CA ASN A 200 23.43 -15.11 8.05
C ASN A 200 24.26 -16.07 8.94
N ASP A 201 23.86 -16.24 10.20
CA ASP A 201 24.56 -17.12 11.14
C ASP A 201 24.36 -18.58 10.76
N LEU A 202 23.14 -18.96 10.37
CA LEU A 202 22.86 -20.27 9.79
C LEU A 202 23.72 -20.54 8.54
N ALA A 203 23.91 -19.54 7.68
CA ALA A 203 24.79 -19.67 6.53
C ALA A 203 26.25 -19.86 6.94
N GLY A 204 26.72 -19.13 7.97
CA GLY A 204 28.04 -19.30 8.56
C GLY A 204 28.27 -20.71 9.15
N VAL A 205 27.25 -21.28 9.80
CA VAL A 205 27.29 -22.67 10.31
C VAL A 205 27.46 -23.65 9.16
N ILE A 206 26.69 -23.50 8.08
CA ILE A 206 26.78 -24.38 6.90
C ILE A 206 28.18 -24.27 6.27
N GLN A 207 28.71 -23.05 6.13
CA GLN A 207 30.06 -22.83 5.63
C GLN A 207 31.11 -23.55 6.48
N ASN A 208 31.04 -23.42 7.81
CA ASN A 208 31.96 -24.09 8.73
C ASN A 208 31.87 -25.62 8.62
N ILE A 209 30.68 -26.20 8.41
CA ILE A 209 30.54 -27.65 8.17
C ILE A 209 31.30 -28.08 6.91
N VAL A 210 31.19 -27.29 5.84
CA VAL A 210 31.86 -27.57 4.55
C VAL A 210 33.39 -27.52 4.71
N GLU A 211 33.89 -26.56 5.48
CA GLU A 211 35.31 -26.30 5.67
C GLU A 211 35.95 -27.28 6.67
N LEU A 212 35.39 -27.35 7.88
CA LEU A 212 35.96 -28.08 9.02
C LEU A 212 35.65 -29.58 8.99
N LYS A 213 34.57 -29.98 8.32
CA LYS A 213 34.11 -31.38 8.21
C LYS A 213 34.05 -32.05 9.60
N PRO A 214 33.22 -31.54 10.52
CA PRO A 214 33.20 -31.99 11.91
C PRO A 214 32.90 -33.49 12.03
N LYS A 215 33.37 -34.08 13.14
CA LYS A 215 33.13 -35.50 13.45
C LYS A 215 31.66 -35.78 13.72
N SER A 216 30.99 -34.89 14.47
CA SER A 216 29.55 -34.97 14.67
C SER A 216 28.81 -34.77 13.35
N ARG A 217 27.82 -35.62 13.10
CA ARG A 217 26.98 -35.56 11.89
C ARG A 217 25.65 -34.85 12.12
N TYR A 218 25.29 -34.64 13.37
CA TYR A 218 24.12 -33.87 13.77
C TYR A 218 24.60 -32.62 14.51
N ILE A 219 24.20 -31.46 14.02
CA ILE A 219 24.60 -30.15 14.53
C ILE A 219 23.32 -29.36 14.76
N LEU A 220 23.13 -28.77 15.95
CA LEU A 220 22.05 -27.81 16.15
C LEU A 220 22.56 -26.44 15.74
N ALA A 221 21.74 -25.66 15.06
CA ALA A 221 22.05 -24.30 14.67
C ALA A 221 21.02 -23.38 15.30
N VAL A 222 21.34 -22.91 16.51
CA VAL A 222 20.56 -21.95 17.29
C VAL A 222 21.52 -20.90 17.85
N ASP A 223 21.01 -19.70 18.07
CA ASP A 223 21.70 -18.65 18.83
C ASP A 223 21.72 -18.97 20.33
N ASP A 224 22.44 -18.16 21.09
CA ASP A 224 22.63 -18.38 22.53
C ASP A 224 21.44 -17.95 23.36
N SER A 225 20.50 -17.23 22.75
CA SER A 225 19.33 -16.71 23.43
C SER A 225 18.43 -17.83 23.96
N LYS A 226 17.74 -17.50 25.05
CA LYS A 226 16.74 -18.35 25.69
C LYS A 226 15.48 -17.53 25.95
N ASN A 227 15.12 -16.70 24.97
CA ASN A 227 13.98 -15.81 25.08
C ASN A 227 12.67 -16.58 24.94
N THR A 228 11.66 -16.12 25.67
CA THR A 228 10.29 -16.55 25.49
C THR A 228 9.66 -15.85 24.29
N LEU A 229 8.55 -16.38 23.77
CA LEU A 229 7.80 -15.71 22.72
C LEU A 229 7.33 -14.31 23.18
N GLU A 230 6.96 -14.17 24.45
CA GLU A 230 6.59 -12.89 25.04
C GLU A 230 7.75 -11.89 25.02
N ASP A 231 8.95 -12.30 25.41
CA ASP A 231 10.13 -11.42 25.39
C ASP A 231 10.41 -10.91 23.96
N ILE A 232 10.36 -11.81 22.97
CA ILE A 232 10.57 -11.47 21.56
C ILE A 232 9.53 -10.45 21.10
N VAL A 233 8.24 -10.75 21.28
CA VAL A 233 7.14 -9.89 20.80
C VAL A 233 7.11 -8.55 21.53
N LYS A 234 7.43 -8.53 22.83
CA LYS A 234 7.52 -7.29 23.60
C LYS A 234 8.61 -6.39 23.04
N VAL A 235 9.82 -6.91 22.79
CA VAL A 235 10.93 -6.11 22.30
C VAL A 235 10.71 -5.65 20.85
N ILE A 236 10.01 -6.43 20.02
CA ILE A 236 9.50 -5.97 18.70
C ILE A 236 8.57 -4.78 18.91
N SER A 237 7.58 -4.90 19.81
CA SER A 237 6.62 -3.84 20.11
C SER A 237 7.30 -2.59 20.67
N ASP A 238 8.30 -2.73 21.55
CA ASP A 238 9.04 -1.62 22.16
C ASP A 238 9.86 -0.87 21.11
N THR A 239 10.50 -1.60 20.19
CA THR A 239 11.40 -1.02 19.20
C THR A 239 10.65 -0.40 18.02
N LEU A 240 9.59 -1.05 17.53
CA LEU A 240 8.85 -0.63 16.32
C LEU A 240 7.51 0.02 16.60
N GLY A 241 6.87 -0.25 17.73
CA GLY A 241 5.47 0.11 17.97
C GLY A 241 5.26 0.81 19.32
N SER A 242 4.18 0.45 20.00
CA SER A 242 3.76 1.09 21.24
C SER A 242 4.42 0.55 22.52
N GLY A 243 5.22 -0.51 22.41
CA GLY A 243 5.76 -1.26 23.54
C GLY A 243 4.75 -2.10 24.32
N LYS A 244 3.48 -2.09 23.91
CA LYS A 244 2.40 -2.78 24.61
C LYS A 244 2.03 -4.06 23.89
N ILE A 245 1.70 -5.09 24.66
CA ILE A 245 1.22 -6.38 24.16
C ILE A 245 -0.11 -6.74 24.82
N ASN A 246 -0.96 -7.45 24.10
CA ASN A 246 -2.23 -7.98 24.63
C ASN A 246 -2.32 -9.47 24.37
N LYS A 247 -2.56 -10.26 25.43
CA LYS A 247 -2.62 -11.72 25.33
C LYS A 247 -4.02 -12.16 24.91
N LEU A 248 -4.11 -12.81 23.76
CA LEU A 248 -5.34 -13.33 23.19
C LEU A 248 -5.36 -14.87 23.22
N PRO A 249 -6.55 -15.50 23.31
CA PRO A 249 -6.72 -16.93 23.05
C PRO A 249 -6.09 -17.36 21.73
N GLN A 250 -5.51 -18.55 21.68
CA GLN A 250 -4.84 -19.05 20.48
C GLN A 250 -5.79 -19.23 19.28
N GLN A 251 -7.08 -19.47 19.54
CA GLN A 251 -8.09 -19.63 18.48
C GLN A 251 -8.28 -18.34 17.68
N ASP A 252 -8.06 -17.19 18.31
CA ASP A 252 -8.22 -15.88 17.70
C ASP A 252 -7.15 -15.62 16.64
N ALA A 253 -5.98 -16.28 16.75
CA ALA A 253 -4.93 -16.18 15.74
C ALA A 253 -5.39 -16.58 14.33
N ILE A 254 -6.28 -17.58 14.25
CA ILE A 254 -6.83 -18.05 12.97
C ILE A 254 -7.98 -17.15 12.55
N ALA A 255 -8.85 -16.75 13.49
CA ALA A 255 -9.99 -15.88 13.21
C ALA A 255 -9.53 -14.51 12.67
N MET A 256 -8.46 -13.96 13.23
CA MET A 256 -7.81 -12.72 12.79
C MET A 256 -6.95 -12.91 11.53
N LYS A 257 -6.87 -14.12 10.97
CA LYS A 257 -5.98 -14.48 9.85
C LYS A 257 -4.51 -14.11 10.11
N ALA A 258 -4.09 -14.04 11.38
CA ALA A 258 -2.73 -13.71 11.78
C ALA A 258 -1.76 -14.84 11.44
N PHE A 259 -2.18 -16.09 11.66
CA PHE A 259 -1.36 -17.27 11.44
C PHE A 259 -2.16 -18.45 10.88
N THR A 260 -1.53 -19.25 10.04
CA THR A 260 -2.06 -20.56 9.65
C THR A 260 -1.88 -21.58 10.80
N PRO A 261 -2.67 -22.67 10.83
CA PRO A 261 -2.51 -23.72 11.84
C PRO A 261 -1.09 -24.29 11.92
N GLY A 262 -0.39 -24.41 10.78
CA GLY A 262 0.98 -24.91 10.75
C GLY A 262 2.01 -23.94 11.32
N GLU A 263 1.83 -22.64 11.11
CA GLU A 263 2.69 -21.59 11.69
C GLU A 263 2.52 -21.51 13.21
N LEU A 264 1.29 -21.67 13.70
CA LEU A 264 1.01 -21.74 15.14
C LEU A 264 1.73 -22.90 15.84
N GLU A 265 1.98 -24.01 15.14
CA GLU A 265 2.76 -25.12 15.71
C GLU A 265 4.21 -24.71 15.99
N TYR A 266 4.80 -23.88 15.13
CA TYR A 266 6.14 -23.34 15.36
C TYR A 266 6.16 -22.35 16.52
N LEU A 267 5.16 -21.47 16.62
CA LEU A 267 5.05 -20.52 17.73
C LEU A 267 4.75 -21.17 19.07
N ASN A 268 4.19 -22.38 19.07
CA ASN A 268 3.92 -23.17 20.30
C ASN A 268 5.12 -24.01 20.76
N ILE A 269 6.25 -23.96 20.07
CA ILE A 269 7.44 -24.71 20.47
C ILE A 269 7.90 -24.23 21.86
N ASN A 270 8.32 -25.16 22.72
CA ASN A 270 8.89 -24.84 24.01
C ASN A 270 10.16 -25.65 24.23
N LEU A 271 11.27 -25.15 23.69
CA LEU A 271 12.56 -25.83 23.73
C LEU A 271 13.66 -24.89 24.20
N ARG A 272 14.50 -25.41 25.09
CA ARG A 272 15.77 -24.77 25.47
C ARG A 272 16.90 -25.64 24.92
N LEU A 273 17.48 -25.19 23.81
CA LEU A 273 18.53 -25.91 23.09
C LEU A 273 19.88 -25.25 23.36
N ASP A 274 20.93 -26.05 23.43
CA ASP A 274 22.30 -25.58 23.53
C ASP A 274 23.15 -26.21 22.42
N ALA A 275 23.68 -25.36 21.54
CA ALA A 275 24.45 -25.75 20.36
C ALA A 275 25.96 -25.72 20.64
N PHE A 276 26.41 -26.52 21.61
CA PHE A 276 27.80 -26.47 22.10
C PHE A 276 28.83 -26.76 20.99
N ILE A 277 28.48 -27.57 19.98
CA ILE A 277 29.39 -27.89 18.87
C ILE A 277 29.78 -26.62 18.10
N ILE A 278 28.80 -25.74 17.87
CA ILE A 278 29.06 -24.48 17.17
C ILE A 278 29.95 -23.59 18.02
N LYS A 279 29.62 -23.41 19.31
CA LYS A 279 30.36 -22.54 20.23
C LYS A 279 31.82 -22.96 20.39
N ASP A 280 32.06 -24.26 20.56
CA ASP A 280 33.40 -24.76 20.88
C ASP A 280 34.26 -25.01 19.64
N SER A 281 33.64 -25.39 18.52
CA SER A 281 34.38 -25.94 17.37
C SER A 281 34.37 -25.05 16.13
N PHE A 282 33.44 -24.11 16.01
CA PHE A 282 33.31 -23.28 14.80
C PHE A 282 33.83 -21.87 15.05
N SER A 283 34.42 -21.28 14.02
CA SER A 283 34.83 -19.87 14.05
C SER A 283 33.82 -19.07 13.24
N LEU A 284 32.73 -18.67 13.90
CA LEU A 284 31.68 -17.87 13.29
C LEU A 284 31.94 -16.38 13.50
N HIS A 285 31.64 -15.60 12.46
CA HIS A 285 31.40 -14.17 12.63
C HIS A 285 29.90 -14.00 12.84
N TRP A 286 29.50 -13.97 14.11
CA TRP A 286 28.10 -13.88 14.48
C TRP A 286 27.51 -12.52 14.14
N THR A 287 26.34 -12.54 13.54
CA THR A 287 25.47 -11.38 13.35
C THR A 287 24.64 -11.16 14.60
N SER A 288 24.13 -12.24 15.22
CA SER A 288 23.24 -12.15 16.38
C SER A 288 23.45 -13.32 17.34
N GLU A 289 24.66 -13.46 17.90
CA GLU A 289 25.00 -14.54 18.85
C GLU A 289 24.07 -14.53 20.08
N ALA A 290 23.85 -13.34 20.66
CA ALA A 290 22.95 -13.14 21.79
C ALA A 290 21.46 -13.26 21.42
N GLY A 291 21.16 -13.49 20.14
CA GLY A 291 19.83 -13.69 19.58
C GLY A 291 19.04 -12.41 19.31
N MET A 292 17.75 -12.61 19.03
CA MET A 292 16.89 -11.59 18.46
C MET A 292 16.61 -10.40 19.39
N VAL A 293 16.42 -10.65 20.69
CA VAL A 293 16.06 -9.60 21.66
C VAL A 293 17.18 -8.57 21.81
N GLU A 294 18.42 -9.03 22.03
CA GLU A 294 19.57 -8.14 22.22
C GLU A 294 19.98 -7.39 20.94
N ASN A 295 19.61 -7.92 19.77
CA ASN A 295 19.96 -7.36 18.46
C ASN A 295 18.75 -6.73 17.73
N MET A 296 17.65 -6.43 18.43
CA MET A 296 16.40 -6.01 17.77
C MET A 296 16.57 -4.76 16.90
N ALA A 297 17.32 -3.76 17.38
CA ALA A 297 17.50 -2.50 16.65
C ALA A 297 18.12 -2.71 15.26
N SER A 298 19.19 -3.52 15.16
CA SER A 298 19.80 -3.81 13.85
C SER A 298 18.89 -4.68 12.98
N ILE A 299 18.17 -5.63 13.56
CA ILE A 299 17.20 -6.48 12.85
C ILE A 299 16.07 -5.63 12.27
N VAL A 300 15.60 -4.63 13.01
CA VAL A 300 14.56 -3.69 12.56
C VAL A 300 15.05 -2.86 11.36
N GLU A 301 16.30 -2.38 11.38
CA GLU A 301 16.87 -1.69 10.22
C GLU A 301 17.02 -2.64 9.03
N GLU A 302 17.51 -3.87 9.23
CA GLU A 302 17.54 -4.89 8.18
C GLU A 302 16.14 -5.17 7.61
N TYR A 303 15.12 -5.20 8.46
CA TYR A 303 13.73 -5.41 8.09
C TYR A 303 13.20 -4.28 7.21
N LYS A 304 13.42 -3.04 7.65
CA LYS A 304 13.03 -1.82 6.92
C LYS A 304 13.70 -1.78 5.54
N ASP A 305 15.01 -1.97 5.51
CA ASP A 305 15.78 -1.99 4.27
C ASP A 305 15.32 -3.09 3.32
N THR A 306 15.12 -4.31 3.83
CA THR A 306 14.72 -5.44 2.98
C THR A 306 13.33 -5.25 2.38
N ARG A 307 12.41 -4.62 3.12
CA ARG A 307 11.03 -4.37 2.66
C ARG A 307 10.86 -2.99 2.01
N GLN A 308 11.91 -2.18 1.97
CA GLN A 308 11.88 -0.79 1.51
C GLN A 308 10.83 0.03 2.28
N LEU A 309 10.73 -0.22 3.58
CA LEU A 309 9.86 0.52 4.50
C LEU A 309 10.57 1.77 4.96
N LEU A 310 10.31 2.89 4.28
CA LEU A 310 10.96 4.17 4.56
C LEU A 310 9.89 5.24 4.79
N PRO A 311 10.03 6.06 5.85
CA PRO A 311 9.06 7.12 6.11
C PRO A 311 9.08 8.16 4.98
N ILE A 312 7.89 8.62 4.57
CA ILE A 312 7.76 9.72 3.60
C ILE A 312 7.31 10.97 4.36
N ARG A 313 8.15 12.02 4.35
CA ARG A 313 7.90 13.25 5.11
C ARG A 313 7.75 14.42 4.16
N ILE A 314 6.55 14.99 4.12
CA ILE A 314 6.17 16.05 3.19
C ILE A 314 5.79 17.30 3.99
N CYS A 315 6.21 18.47 3.52
CA CYS A 315 5.71 19.76 4.00
C CYS A 315 4.95 20.48 2.89
N LEU A 316 3.72 20.92 3.17
CA LEU A 316 2.90 21.72 2.26
C LEU A 316 2.81 23.17 2.75
N ALA A 317 3.37 24.07 1.95
CA ALA A 317 3.29 25.51 2.13
C ALA A 317 2.44 26.16 1.02
N GLY A 318 1.94 27.38 1.26
CA GLY A 318 1.11 28.11 0.29
C GLY A 318 0.05 29.01 0.94
N PRO A 319 -0.60 29.89 0.16
CA PRO A 319 -1.57 30.85 0.66
C PRO A 319 -2.85 30.18 1.21
N PRO A 320 -3.65 30.85 2.06
CA PRO A 320 -4.94 30.34 2.50
C PRO A 320 -5.88 30.09 1.29
N ALA A 321 -6.82 29.16 1.42
CA ALA A 321 -7.76 28.72 0.38
C ALA A 321 -7.17 28.03 -0.88
N VAL A 322 -5.84 27.83 -0.99
CA VAL A 322 -5.23 27.18 -2.18
C VAL A 322 -5.51 25.67 -2.30
N GLY A 323 -5.90 25.00 -1.22
CA GLY A 323 -6.19 23.56 -1.22
C GLY A 323 -5.24 22.66 -0.43
N LYS A 324 -4.31 23.24 0.35
CA LYS A 324 -3.30 22.48 1.14
C LYS A 324 -3.89 21.30 1.92
N SER A 325 -4.92 21.54 2.74
CA SER A 325 -5.51 20.49 3.57
C SER A 325 -6.15 19.37 2.77
N THR A 326 -6.83 19.71 1.65
CA THR A 326 -7.41 18.72 0.75
C THR A 326 -6.33 17.87 0.07
N ILE A 327 -5.22 18.50 -0.35
CA ILE A 327 -4.07 17.79 -0.93
C ILE A 327 -3.38 16.92 0.13
N ALA A 328 -3.19 17.45 1.35
CA ALA A 328 -2.61 16.71 2.48
C ALA A 328 -3.41 15.45 2.79
N GLU A 329 -4.74 15.55 2.90
CA GLU A 329 -5.62 14.40 3.14
C GLU A 329 -5.48 13.33 2.05
N LYS A 330 -5.41 13.74 0.79
CA LYS A 330 -5.20 12.83 -0.34
C LYS A 330 -3.82 12.17 -0.32
N LEU A 331 -2.77 12.93 -0.01
CA LEU A 331 -1.41 12.39 0.12
C LEU A 331 -1.32 11.41 1.29
N CYS A 332 -1.91 11.73 2.44
CA CYS A 332 -1.98 10.85 3.60
C CYS A 332 -2.68 9.53 3.25
N SER A 333 -3.79 9.58 2.50
CA SER A 333 -4.51 8.39 2.04
C SER A 333 -3.70 7.56 1.02
N HIS A 334 -3.03 8.22 0.07
CA HIS A 334 -2.24 7.57 -0.97
C HIS A 334 -0.98 6.88 -0.42
N TYR A 335 -0.23 7.58 0.44
CA TYR A 335 1.02 7.08 1.00
C TYR A 335 0.84 6.29 2.31
N LYS A 336 -0.38 6.31 2.88
CA LYS A 336 -0.70 5.76 4.21
C LYS A 336 0.24 6.32 5.28
N ILE A 337 0.23 7.65 5.39
CA ILE A 337 1.07 8.44 6.30
C ILE A 337 0.21 9.43 7.12
N HIS A 338 0.79 10.03 8.15
CA HIS A 338 0.03 10.83 9.11
C HIS A 338 -0.23 12.26 8.63
N HIS A 339 -1.46 12.74 8.78
CA HIS A 339 -1.79 14.15 8.55
C HIS A 339 -1.48 14.94 9.81
N ILE A 340 -0.58 15.92 9.71
CA ILE A 340 -0.15 16.72 10.85
C ILE A 340 -0.68 18.15 10.69
N LYS A 341 -1.82 18.40 11.34
CA LYS A 341 -2.41 19.73 11.54
C LYS A 341 -2.18 20.17 12.99
N ILE A 342 -1.58 21.34 13.19
CA ILE A 342 -1.22 21.83 14.54
C ILE A 342 -2.40 21.82 15.53
N LYS A 343 -3.59 22.22 15.09
CA LYS A 343 -4.79 22.21 15.93
C LYS A 343 -5.14 20.80 16.42
N GLU A 344 -5.12 19.82 15.52
CA GLU A 344 -5.42 18.41 15.83
C GLU A 344 -4.34 17.82 16.74
N VAL A 345 -3.06 18.11 16.49
CA VAL A 345 -1.95 17.66 17.34
C VAL A 345 -2.05 18.18 18.78
N ILE A 346 -2.43 19.45 18.95
CA ILE A 346 -2.64 20.04 20.29
C ILE A 346 -3.82 19.35 20.99
N GLU A 347 -4.93 19.15 20.29
CA GLU A 347 -6.12 18.48 20.83
C GLU A 347 -5.80 17.03 21.22
N GLU A 348 -5.10 16.29 20.37
CA GLU A 348 -4.63 14.92 20.63
C GLU A 348 -3.72 14.87 21.88
N ASN A 349 -2.69 15.74 21.96
CA ASN A 349 -1.78 15.78 23.10
C ASN A 349 -2.55 16.09 24.41
N LEU A 350 -3.48 17.04 24.38
CA LEU A 350 -4.35 17.36 25.51
C LEU A 350 -5.22 16.17 25.96
N THR A 351 -5.74 15.38 25.01
CA THR A 351 -6.51 14.17 25.34
C THR A 351 -5.64 13.10 25.98
N GLN A 352 -4.45 12.84 25.42
CA GLN A 352 -3.50 11.85 25.94
C GLN A 352 -3.04 12.21 27.36
N LEU A 353 -2.69 13.47 27.60
CA LEU A 353 -2.32 13.93 28.94
C LEU A 353 -3.47 13.73 29.93
N LYS A 354 -4.72 14.05 29.57
CA LYS A 354 -5.88 13.83 30.44
C LYS A 354 -6.11 12.35 30.75
N GLU A 355 -5.94 11.45 29.79
CA GLU A 355 -6.06 10.00 30.00
C GLU A 355 -5.01 9.47 30.99
N ILE A 356 -3.76 9.95 30.85
CA ILE A 356 -2.66 9.60 31.77
C ILE A 356 -2.99 10.08 33.19
N VAL A 357 -3.44 11.33 33.34
CA VAL A 357 -3.78 11.92 34.65
C VAL A 357 -4.98 11.25 35.31
N ASN A 358 -5.99 10.86 34.53
CA ASN A 358 -7.20 10.23 35.04
C ASN A 358 -7.01 8.74 35.41
N GLY A 359 -5.82 8.17 35.18
CA GLY A 359 -5.45 6.84 35.67
C GLY A 359 -6.26 5.71 35.03
N SER A 360 -6.58 5.80 33.73
CA SER A 360 -7.44 4.82 33.06
C SER A 360 -6.85 3.40 33.01
N ASP A 361 -5.55 3.25 33.26
CA ASP A 361 -4.84 1.96 33.32
C ASP A 361 -3.74 2.03 34.43
N PRO A 362 -4.04 1.62 35.69
CA PRO A 362 -3.15 1.80 36.86
C PRO A 362 -1.85 1.00 36.83
N GLU A 363 -1.74 -0.01 35.96
CA GLU A 363 -0.50 -0.77 35.73
C GLU A 363 0.44 -0.08 34.71
N MET A 364 0.01 1.05 34.12
CA MET A 364 0.52 1.52 32.83
C MET A 364 1.43 2.76 32.87
N PHE A 365 1.41 3.55 33.94
CA PHE A 365 2.26 4.74 34.07
C PHE A 365 2.89 4.78 35.46
N SER A 366 4.21 4.99 35.54
CA SER A 366 4.85 5.25 36.83
C SER A 366 4.30 6.56 37.41
N GLU A 367 4.33 6.71 38.73
CA GLU A 367 3.96 7.97 39.39
C GLU A 367 4.73 9.17 38.81
N GLU A 368 5.96 8.94 38.33
CA GLU A 368 6.79 9.96 37.68
C GLU A 368 6.21 10.41 36.32
N VAL A 369 5.69 9.50 35.50
CA VAL A 369 5.07 9.85 34.22
C VAL A 369 3.75 10.57 34.44
N ALA A 370 2.95 10.13 35.41
CA ALA A 370 1.69 10.79 35.75
C ALA A 370 1.92 12.22 36.28
N THR A 371 2.91 12.43 37.13
CA THR A 371 3.25 13.77 37.65
C THR A 371 3.84 14.69 36.58
N ALA A 372 4.67 14.16 35.66
CA ALA A 372 5.15 14.92 34.50
C ALA A 372 3.99 15.36 33.59
N ALA A 373 3.06 14.44 33.28
CA ALA A 373 1.88 14.75 32.47
C ALA A 373 0.97 15.79 33.12
N GLN A 374 0.78 15.74 34.44
CA GLN A 374 0.03 16.76 35.19
C GLN A 374 0.67 18.15 35.04
N LYS A 375 1.99 18.24 35.24
CA LYS A 375 2.72 19.51 35.12
C LYS A 375 2.65 20.09 33.71
N GLN A 376 2.78 19.25 32.69
CA GLN A 376 2.68 19.65 31.30
C GLN A 376 1.26 20.15 30.95
N LEU A 377 0.22 19.46 31.45
CA LEU A 377 -1.18 19.88 31.29
C LEU A 377 -1.45 21.24 31.95
N GLU A 378 -0.93 21.47 33.15
CA GLU A 378 -1.03 22.77 33.84
C GLU A 378 -0.36 23.90 33.05
N GLN A 379 0.82 23.63 32.48
CA GLN A 379 1.54 24.60 31.66
C GLN A 379 0.77 24.97 30.39
N ILE A 380 0.19 23.97 29.71
CA ILE A 380 -0.66 24.18 28.51
C ILE A 380 -1.90 25.00 28.87
N ASN A 381 -2.63 24.60 29.93
CA ASN A 381 -3.83 25.33 30.37
C ASN A 381 -3.51 26.78 30.75
N LYS A 382 -2.42 27.00 31.49
CA LYS A 382 -1.99 28.35 31.89
C LYS A 382 -1.62 29.22 30.68
N SER A 383 -0.94 28.66 29.68
CA SER A 383 -0.64 29.37 28.43
C SER A 383 -1.93 29.75 27.70
N MET A 384 -2.91 28.85 27.62
CA MET A 384 -4.21 29.13 27.00
C MET A 384 -5.00 30.21 27.75
N GLU A 385 -4.96 30.23 29.08
CA GLU A 385 -5.62 31.25 29.90
C GLU A 385 -5.00 32.64 29.71
N MET A 386 -3.69 32.72 29.49
CA MET A 386 -2.97 33.99 29.32
C MET A 386 -3.15 34.61 27.93
N ASP A 387 -3.20 33.79 26.86
CA ASP A 387 -3.17 34.27 25.48
C ASP A 387 -4.53 34.11 24.75
N GLU A 388 -5.64 34.43 25.43
CA GLU A 388 -7.01 34.39 24.87
C GLU A 388 -7.36 33.04 24.18
N GLY A 389 -6.89 31.93 24.76
CA GLY A 389 -7.10 30.58 24.22
C GLY A 389 -6.09 30.13 23.16
N ARG A 390 -4.97 30.84 22.98
CA ARG A 390 -3.86 30.41 22.11
C ARG A 390 -2.70 29.88 22.95
N LEU A 391 -1.93 28.96 22.38
CA LEU A 391 -0.69 28.49 22.98
C LEU A 391 0.49 29.35 22.52
N SER A 392 1.45 29.53 23.41
CA SER A 392 2.73 30.13 23.05
C SER A 392 3.46 29.30 21.98
N ASP A 393 4.12 29.98 21.05
CA ASP A 393 4.80 29.34 19.90
C ASP A 393 5.81 28.27 20.36
N HIS A 394 6.57 28.52 21.42
CA HIS A 394 7.52 27.54 21.98
C HIS A 394 6.86 26.22 22.39
N LEU A 395 5.73 26.30 23.10
CA LEU A 395 5.00 25.11 23.54
C LEU A 395 4.37 24.36 22.36
N VAL A 396 3.95 25.08 21.32
CA VAL A 396 3.49 24.48 20.06
C VAL A 396 4.62 23.71 19.38
N PHE A 397 5.83 24.26 19.35
CA PHE A 397 6.99 23.57 18.76
C PHE A 397 7.35 22.31 19.56
N ASP A 398 7.32 22.36 20.89
CA ASP A 398 7.62 21.19 21.74
C ASP A 398 6.62 20.05 21.50
N ILE A 399 5.32 20.38 21.51
CA ILE A 399 4.25 19.40 21.24
C ILE A 399 4.37 18.84 19.82
N LEU A 400 4.71 19.68 18.84
CA LEU A 400 4.92 19.23 17.46
C LEU A 400 6.15 18.32 17.37
N LYS A 401 7.30 18.69 17.96
CA LYS A 401 8.51 17.86 17.99
C LYS A 401 8.23 16.52 18.64
N GLU A 402 7.47 16.47 19.73
CA GLU A 402 7.01 15.24 20.38
C GLU A 402 6.20 14.37 19.40
N LYS A 403 5.23 14.97 18.69
CA LYS A 403 4.43 14.27 17.67
C LYS A 403 5.27 13.75 16.51
N LEU A 404 6.21 14.55 15.98
CA LEU A 404 7.06 14.13 14.86
C LEU A 404 8.03 13.01 15.26
N ASN A 405 8.49 13.01 16.52
CA ASN A 405 9.32 11.93 17.07
C ASN A 405 8.54 10.68 17.48
N SER A 406 7.21 10.72 17.45
CA SER A 406 6.39 9.54 17.74
C SER A 406 6.64 8.41 16.72
N GLN A 407 6.56 7.16 17.18
CA GLN A 407 6.75 5.98 16.33
C GLN A 407 5.91 5.99 15.04
N PRO A 408 4.62 6.43 15.03
CA PRO A 408 3.85 6.51 13.80
C PRO A 408 4.46 7.44 12.74
N CYS A 409 4.96 8.60 13.17
CA CYS A 409 5.59 9.58 12.28
C CYS A 409 6.99 9.11 11.85
N ARG A 410 7.77 8.49 12.74
CA ARG A 410 9.10 7.96 12.43
C ARG A 410 9.07 6.73 11.50
N ASN A 411 8.06 5.88 11.63
CA ASN A 411 7.93 4.68 10.81
C ASN A 411 7.35 5.02 9.44
N GLN A 412 6.15 5.62 9.41
CA GLN A 412 5.38 5.77 8.18
C GLN A 412 5.68 7.10 7.49
N GLY A 413 6.01 8.13 8.27
CA GLY A 413 6.13 9.51 7.81
C GLY A 413 4.85 10.31 8.02
N PHE A 414 4.81 11.50 7.45
CA PHE A 414 3.77 12.49 7.69
C PHE A 414 3.66 13.55 6.58
N VAL A 415 2.54 14.26 6.55
CA VAL A 415 2.34 15.50 5.80
C VAL A 415 2.07 16.65 6.78
N LEU A 416 2.97 17.63 6.82
CA LEU A 416 2.75 18.89 7.53
C LEU A 416 1.84 19.81 6.71
N ASP A 417 0.72 20.20 7.29
CA ASP A 417 -0.29 21.03 6.64
C ASP A 417 -0.27 22.48 7.15
N GLY A 418 0.34 23.38 6.35
CA GLY A 418 0.26 24.82 6.59
C GLY A 418 1.05 25.31 7.81
N PHE A 419 2.01 24.52 8.28
CA PHE A 419 2.97 24.86 9.32
C PHE A 419 4.29 24.09 9.11
N PRO A 420 5.47 24.65 9.42
CA PRO A 420 5.74 26.03 9.83
C PRO A 420 5.36 27.07 8.77
N ARG A 421 5.35 28.36 9.14
CA ARG A 421 4.95 29.47 8.26
C ARG A 421 6.04 30.51 8.00
N SER A 422 7.13 30.47 8.75
CA SER A 422 8.27 31.38 8.61
C SER A 422 9.59 30.62 8.78
N TYR A 423 10.67 31.24 8.33
CA TYR A 423 12.04 30.76 8.51
C TYR A 423 12.32 30.43 9.99
N GLU A 424 12.07 31.38 10.88
CA GLU A 424 12.29 31.23 12.33
C GLU A 424 11.55 30.03 12.96
N GLN A 425 10.31 29.77 12.55
CA GLN A 425 9.57 28.61 13.03
C GLN A 425 10.21 27.30 12.57
N ALA A 426 10.59 27.22 11.29
CA ALA A 426 11.25 26.04 10.76
C ALA A 426 12.60 25.79 11.45
N ARG A 427 13.37 26.86 11.67
CA ARG A 427 14.63 26.80 12.43
C ARG A 427 14.41 26.22 13.82
N LEU A 428 13.45 26.72 14.59
CA LEU A 428 13.20 26.22 15.95
C LEU A 428 12.70 24.78 15.99
N ILE A 429 12.03 24.30 14.95
CA ILE A 429 11.46 22.93 14.89
C ILE A 429 12.50 21.91 14.42
N PHE A 430 13.30 22.25 13.40
CA PHE A 430 14.13 21.27 12.68
C PHE A 430 15.63 21.39 12.93
N SER A 431 16.11 22.48 13.56
CA SER A 431 17.53 22.59 13.91
C SER A 431 17.91 21.58 14.98
N ASP A 432 19.12 21.03 14.86
CA ASP A 432 19.66 20.04 15.78
C ASP A 432 20.45 20.74 16.90
N GLU A 433 19.78 21.09 18.00
CA GLU A 433 20.37 21.81 19.14
C GLU A 433 21.42 20.97 19.91
N ASP A 434 21.47 19.65 19.68
CA ASP A 434 22.38 18.72 20.40
C ASP A 434 23.81 18.67 19.81
N THR A 435 24.10 19.43 18.74
CA THR A 435 25.40 19.44 18.04
C THR A 435 26.30 20.65 18.34
N GLU A 436 25.97 21.49 19.31
CA GLU A 436 26.80 22.67 19.66
C GLU A 436 28.16 22.32 20.32
N ASP A 437 28.43 21.06 20.64
CA ASP A 437 29.77 20.59 21.06
C ASP A 437 30.58 20.03 19.87
N GLN A 438 31.17 20.92 19.05
CA GLN A 438 32.54 20.76 18.49
C GLN A 438 32.94 21.90 17.51
N ASP A 439 34.06 22.55 17.84
CA ASP A 439 34.84 23.51 17.03
C ASP A 439 35.38 22.95 15.69
N LEU A 440 34.52 22.46 14.78
CA LEU A 440 34.93 22.01 13.45
C LEU A 440 33.91 22.41 12.37
N ILE A 441 34.22 23.52 11.68
CA ILE A 441 33.77 23.95 10.33
C ILE A 441 32.53 23.18 9.77
N PRO A 442 31.33 23.77 9.76
CA PRO A 442 30.15 23.09 9.23
C PRO A 442 30.25 23.05 7.70
N LYS A 443 30.44 21.84 7.14
CA LYS A 443 30.29 21.57 5.71
C LYS A 443 29.08 20.68 5.40
N LYS A 444 28.20 20.45 6.38
CA LYS A 444 26.93 19.76 6.20
C LYS A 444 25.82 20.53 6.93
N PRO A 445 24.62 20.60 6.35
CA PRO A 445 23.47 21.20 7.03
C PRO A 445 23.19 20.45 8.34
N VAL A 446 23.00 21.21 9.42
CA VAL A 446 22.79 20.70 10.79
C VAL A 446 21.29 20.76 11.08
N HIS A 447 20.55 19.76 10.60
CA HIS A 447 19.13 19.60 10.91
C HIS A 447 18.85 18.17 11.37
N ASN A 448 17.80 18.02 12.18
CA ASN A 448 17.39 16.71 12.67
C ASN A 448 16.81 15.89 11.51
N THR A 449 17.61 14.95 11.01
CA THR A 449 17.24 14.08 9.87
C THR A 449 16.09 13.12 10.17
N GLU A 450 15.66 12.96 11.43
CA GLU A 450 14.54 12.10 11.83
C GLU A 450 13.17 12.79 11.70
N ILE A 451 13.11 14.11 11.85
CA ILE A 451 11.84 14.88 11.82
C ILE A 451 11.77 15.91 10.69
N THR A 452 12.87 16.17 9.99
CA THR A 452 12.87 17.15 8.89
C THR A 452 12.20 16.55 7.63
N PRO A 453 11.28 17.28 6.98
CA PRO A 453 10.68 16.86 5.71
C PRO A 453 11.71 16.61 4.60
N GLU A 454 11.52 15.57 3.80
CA GLU A 454 12.36 15.28 2.62
C GLU A 454 11.85 15.98 1.37
N HIS A 455 10.54 16.30 1.36
CA HIS A 455 9.88 16.94 0.23
C HIS A 455 9.09 18.15 0.71
N VAL A 456 9.38 19.32 0.13
CA VAL A 456 8.68 20.56 0.43
C VAL A 456 8.00 21.04 -0.83
N PHE A 457 6.68 21.24 -0.77
CA PHE A 457 5.89 21.77 -1.89
C PHE A 457 5.26 23.10 -1.51
N VAL A 458 5.47 24.10 -2.35
CA VAL A 458 4.87 25.43 -2.22
C VAL A 458 3.78 25.55 -3.28
N LEU A 459 2.52 25.63 -2.85
CA LEU A 459 1.39 25.82 -3.75
C LEU A 459 1.22 27.30 -4.05
N ASP A 460 1.29 27.68 -5.31
CA ASP A 460 1.17 29.05 -5.77
C ASP A 460 -0.17 29.30 -6.44
N ALA A 461 -0.81 30.42 -6.11
CA ALA A 461 -2.06 30.86 -6.73
C ALA A 461 -2.18 32.38 -6.66
N THR A 462 -2.98 32.97 -7.55
CA THR A 462 -3.24 34.43 -7.57
C THR A 462 -4.26 34.82 -6.52
N ASP A 463 -4.16 36.06 -6.01
CA ASP A 463 -5.10 36.56 -4.98
C ASP A 463 -6.53 36.62 -5.52
N ASP A 464 -6.71 36.95 -6.80
CA ASP A 464 -8.02 36.94 -7.47
C ASP A 464 -8.65 35.55 -7.52
N PHE A 465 -7.85 34.52 -7.81
CA PHE A 465 -8.32 33.14 -7.82
C PHE A 465 -8.74 32.70 -6.41
N LEU A 466 -7.89 32.96 -5.41
CA LEU A 466 -8.15 32.56 -4.03
C LEU A 466 -9.36 33.28 -3.43
N THR A 467 -9.51 34.58 -3.74
CA THR A 467 -10.65 35.39 -3.27
C THR A 467 -11.96 34.90 -3.90
N LYS A 468 -11.98 34.63 -5.22
CA LYS A 468 -13.15 34.04 -5.89
C LYS A 468 -13.53 32.70 -5.29
N ARG A 469 -12.53 31.86 -4.99
CA ARG A 469 -12.73 30.56 -4.37
C ARG A 469 -13.31 30.67 -2.96
N ALA A 470 -12.78 31.57 -2.13
CA ALA A 470 -13.30 31.82 -0.78
C ALA A 470 -14.76 32.32 -0.81
N LEU A 471 -15.09 33.24 -1.73
CA LEU A 471 -16.45 33.77 -1.91
C LEU A 471 -17.44 32.74 -2.49
N GLY A 472 -16.95 31.75 -3.23
CA GLY A 472 -17.78 30.71 -3.83
C GLY A 472 -18.21 29.60 -2.86
N LEU A 473 -17.69 29.58 -1.64
CA LEU A 473 -18.02 28.56 -0.65
C LEU A 473 -19.39 28.81 0.01
N PRO A 474 -20.13 27.74 0.37
CA PRO A 474 -21.31 27.88 1.22
C PRO A 474 -20.96 28.56 2.54
N GLN A 475 -21.85 29.43 3.05
CA GLN A 475 -21.60 30.23 4.26
C GLN A 475 -21.15 29.38 5.45
N SER A 476 -21.77 28.21 5.66
CA SER A 476 -21.42 27.30 6.75
C SER A 476 -19.97 26.81 6.68
N VAL A 477 -19.46 26.53 5.47
CA VAL A 477 -18.08 26.07 5.25
C VAL A 477 -17.11 27.24 5.36
N ALA A 478 -17.51 28.42 4.87
CA ALA A 478 -16.71 29.63 4.98
C ALA A 478 -16.51 30.05 6.45
N ASP A 479 -17.55 29.94 7.28
CA ASP A 479 -17.47 30.24 8.71
C ASP A 479 -16.57 29.24 9.45
N GLU A 480 -16.69 27.94 9.14
CA GLU A 480 -15.86 26.87 9.73
C GLU A 480 -14.37 27.04 9.38
N MET A 481 -14.06 27.33 8.11
CA MET A 481 -12.69 27.49 7.60
C MET A 481 -12.09 28.87 7.89
N ARG A 482 -12.89 29.78 8.48
CA ARG A 482 -12.54 31.20 8.68
C ARG A 482 -12.14 31.89 7.38
N TYR A 483 -12.98 31.69 6.37
CA TYR A 483 -12.92 32.29 5.03
C TYR A 483 -13.99 33.38 4.83
N THR A 484 -14.56 33.88 5.91
CA THR A 484 -15.35 35.12 5.89
C THR A 484 -14.50 36.26 5.33
N GLN A 485 -15.14 37.24 4.69
CA GLN A 485 -14.41 38.36 4.06
C GLN A 485 -13.54 39.13 5.06
N GLU A 486 -13.98 39.23 6.31
CA GLU A 486 -13.29 39.91 7.41
C GLU A 486 -12.03 39.16 7.87
N GLU A 487 -12.02 37.82 7.84
CA GLU A 487 -10.90 37.00 8.32
C GLU A 487 -9.95 36.55 7.20
N PHE A 488 -10.47 36.30 6.00
CA PHE A 488 -9.70 35.76 4.88
C PHE A 488 -8.67 36.77 4.36
N VAL A 489 -9.09 38.01 4.11
CA VAL A 489 -8.23 39.05 3.52
C VAL A 489 -7.02 39.35 4.40
N PRO A 490 -7.15 39.57 5.73
CA PRO A 490 -5.99 39.74 6.61
C PRO A 490 -5.03 38.54 6.61
N ARG A 491 -5.55 37.30 6.56
CA ARG A 491 -4.72 36.08 6.49
C ARG A 491 -3.93 36.00 5.20
N LEU A 492 -4.55 36.33 4.07
CA LEU A 492 -3.89 36.35 2.76
C LEU A 492 -2.81 37.44 2.73
N THR A 493 -3.11 38.65 3.20
CA THR A 493 -2.14 39.75 3.30
C THR A 493 -0.95 39.37 4.17
N ARG A 494 -1.19 38.77 5.34
CA ARG A 494 -0.12 38.31 6.24
C ARG A 494 0.77 37.25 5.56
N TYR A 495 0.17 36.32 4.82
CA TYR A 495 0.95 35.35 4.05
C TYR A 495 1.85 36.03 3.01
N ARG A 496 1.31 36.97 2.22
CA ARG A 496 2.10 37.70 1.20
C ARG A 496 3.24 38.52 1.80
N GLN A 497 3.04 39.11 2.98
CA GLN A 497 4.10 39.80 3.72
C GLN A 497 5.24 38.85 4.12
N LEU A 498 4.90 37.65 4.61
CA LEU A 498 5.90 36.63 4.96
C LEU A 498 6.61 36.07 3.72
N SER A 499 5.90 35.93 2.59
CA SER A 499 6.49 35.49 1.32
C SER A 499 7.41 36.53 0.65
N THR A 500 7.38 37.78 1.12
CA THR A 500 8.24 38.88 0.61
C THR A 500 9.28 39.31 1.62
N ALA A 501 9.42 38.58 2.74
CA ALA A 501 10.47 38.79 3.72
C ALA A 501 11.86 38.49 3.14
N GLU A 502 12.92 39.02 3.77
CA GLU A 502 14.30 38.74 3.39
C GLU A 502 14.66 37.26 3.55
N GLU A 503 14.11 36.62 4.59
CA GLU A 503 14.26 35.20 4.88
C GLU A 503 12.88 34.55 4.89
N THR A 504 12.64 33.65 3.94
CA THR A 504 11.36 32.95 3.78
C THR A 504 11.46 31.49 4.22
N LEU A 505 10.30 30.85 4.38
CA LEU A 505 10.26 29.42 4.71
C LEU A 505 10.95 28.54 3.64
N PRO A 506 10.74 28.76 2.32
CA PRO A 506 11.52 28.09 1.28
C PRO A 506 13.04 28.24 1.45
N ASP A 507 13.51 29.45 1.77
CA ASP A 507 14.96 29.72 1.93
C ASP A 507 15.58 28.87 3.03
N TYR A 508 14.87 28.65 4.14
CA TYR A 508 15.32 27.74 5.21
C TYR A 508 15.60 26.33 4.69
N PHE A 509 14.69 25.77 3.89
CA PHE A 509 14.85 24.41 3.38
C PHE A 509 15.93 24.33 2.29
N ASP A 510 16.05 25.35 1.44
CA ASP A 510 17.15 25.46 0.47
C ASP A 510 18.52 25.48 1.17
N GLU A 511 18.66 26.20 2.30
CA GLU A 511 19.87 26.17 3.14
C GLU A 511 20.17 24.79 3.73
N GLN A 512 19.14 23.97 3.95
CA GLN A 512 19.27 22.58 4.38
C GLN A 512 19.48 21.58 3.22
N GLU A 513 19.74 22.07 2.00
CA GLU A 513 19.85 21.28 0.75
C GLU A 513 18.54 20.57 0.33
N ILE A 514 17.40 20.96 0.90
CA ILE A 514 16.06 20.46 0.58
C ILE A 514 15.35 21.48 -0.32
N HIS A 515 15.34 21.23 -1.62
CA HIS A 515 14.90 22.24 -2.60
C HIS A 515 13.37 22.28 -2.75
N PRO A 516 12.68 23.35 -2.29
CA PRO A 516 11.23 23.45 -2.36
C PRO A 516 10.71 23.47 -3.81
N GLN A 517 9.63 22.74 -4.05
CA GLN A 517 9.02 22.61 -5.37
C GLN A 517 7.76 23.46 -5.46
N HIS A 518 7.79 24.43 -6.37
CA HIS A 518 6.67 25.33 -6.62
C HIS A 518 5.66 24.72 -7.59
N ILE A 519 4.39 24.68 -7.19
CA ILE A 519 3.30 24.13 -8.00
C ILE A 519 2.20 25.19 -8.14
N GLU A 520 2.03 25.70 -9.36
CA GLU A 520 0.95 26.64 -9.67
C GLU A 520 -0.41 25.92 -9.72
N VAL A 521 -1.38 26.45 -8.99
CA VAL A 521 -2.77 26.00 -8.91
C VAL A 521 -3.64 26.99 -9.69
N THR A 522 -3.90 26.68 -10.96
CA THR A 522 -4.65 27.56 -11.87
C THR A 522 -6.10 27.15 -12.10
N THR A 523 -6.44 25.89 -11.82
CA THR A 523 -7.76 25.32 -12.07
C THR A 523 -8.44 24.91 -10.78
N ASP A 524 -9.75 25.16 -10.69
CA ASP A 524 -10.57 24.73 -9.54
C ASP A 524 -11.00 23.26 -9.69
N ASP A 525 -10.03 22.39 -9.93
CA ASP A 525 -10.23 20.95 -9.97
C ASP A 525 -10.45 20.45 -8.54
N SER A 526 -11.67 20.01 -8.22
CA SER A 526 -12.01 19.44 -6.90
C SER A 526 -11.14 18.21 -6.57
N GLU A 527 -10.65 17.50 -7.58
CA GLU A 527 -9.80 16.33 -7.41
C GLU A 527 -8.31 16.66 -7.29
N TYR A 528 -7.89 17.89 -7.61
CA TYR A 528 -6.47 18.30 -7.62
C TYR A 528 -5.57 17.31 -8.38
N THR A 529 -6.09 16.64 -9.41
CA THR A 529 -5.46 15.47 -10.02
C THR A 529 -4.11 15.84 -10.63
N GLY A 530 -4.00 17.01 -11.27
CA GLY A 530 -2.74 17.50 -11.82
C GLY A 530 -1.67 17.85 -10.77
N VAL A 531 -2.09 18.40 -9.61
CA VAL A 531 -1.17 18.70 -8.51
C VAL A 531 -0.69 17.42 -7.84
N MET A 532 -1.62 16.50 -7.56
CA MET A 532 -1.33 15.18 -7.00
C MET A 532 -0.37 14.40 -7.90
N GLN A 533 -0.59 14.39 -9.21
CA GLN A 533 0.27 13.71 -10.16
C GLN A 533 1.71 14.25 -10.12
N LYS A 534 1.91 15.57 -10.12
CA LYS A 534 3.25 16.18 -10.01
C LYS A 534 3.95 15.80 -8.70
N ILE A 535 3.23 15.82 -7.57
CA ILE A 535 3.78 15.43 -6.27
C ILE A 535 4.17 13.95 -6.29
N ILE A 536 3.31 13.08 -6.83
CA ILE A 536 3.58 11.64 -6.92
C ILE A 536 4.77 11.34 -7.84
N GLU A 537 4.92 12.07 -8.94
CA GLU A 537 6.07 11.93 -9.84
C GLU A 537 7.40 12.28 -9.14
N ILE A 538 7.39 13.24 -8.21
CA ILE A 538 8.59 13.67 -7.47
C ILE A 538 8.88 12.76 -6.28
N VAL A 539 7.87 12.45 -5.47
CA VAL A 539 8.01 11.64 -4.23
C VAL A 539 8.20 10.15 -4.56
N GLY A 540 7.56 9.67 -5.63
CA GLY A 540 7.63 8.29 -6.08
C GLY A 540 6.53 7.39 -5.51
N ILE A 541 6.79 6.08 -5.52
CA ILE A 541 5.83 5.07 -5.07
C ILE A 541 5.74 5.03 -3.53
N PRO A 542 4.58 4.66 -2.95
CA PRO A 542 4.46 4.44 -1.52
C PRO A 542 5.46 3.42 -0.98
N LYS A 543 6.14 3.80 0.10
CA LYS A 543 7.18 3.01 0.79
C LYS A 543 6.67 2.44 2.13
N ASN A 544 5.36 2.20 2.23
CA ASN A 544 4.71 1.59 3.39
C ASN A 544 4.11 0.23 2.98
N TYR A 545 3.54 -0.53 3.92
CA TYR A 545 2.72 -1.68 3.54
C TYR A 545 1.57 -1.19 2.66
N GLY A 546 1.45 -1.79 1.48
CA GLY A 546 0.31 -1.56 0.61
C GLY A 546 -1.02 -1.93 1.30
N PRO A 547 -2.14 -1.53 0.69
CA PRO A 547 -3.47 -1.78 1.25
C PRO A 547 -3.64 -3.25 1.61
N SER A 548 -4.28 -3.50 2.76
CA SER A 548 -4.58 -4.87 3.17
C SER A 548 -5.50 -5.55 2.15
N ALA A 549 -5.55 -6.88 2.10
CA ALA A 549 -6.45 -7.59 1.18
C ALA A 549 -7.92 -7.21 1.43
N GLU A 550 -8.29 -6.95 2.68
CA GLU A 550 -9.62 -6.53 3.09
C GLU A 550 -9.90 -5.07 2.70
N GLU A 551 -8.92 -4.17 2.85
CA GLU A 551 -9.02 -2.79 2.36
C GLU A 551 -9.16 -2.72 0.85
N LEU A 552 -8.44 -3.58 0.11
CA LEU A 552 -8.53 -3.65 -1.34
C LEU A 552 -9.91 -4.16 -1.79
N GLU A 553 -10.44 -5.20 -1.12
CA GLU A 553 -11.79 -5.72 -1.36
C GLU A 553 -12.88 -4.66 -1.04
N GLU A 554 -12.69 -3.89 0.04
CA GLU A 554 -13.60 -2.80 0.43
C GLU A 554 -13.55 -1.62 -0.57
N GLU A 555 -12.35 -1.20 -0.98
CA GLU A 555 -12.17 -0.17 -2.01
C GLU A 555 -12.78 -0.58 -3.35
N ASP A 556 -12.58 -1.84 -3.75
CA ASP A 556 -13.18 -2.38 -4.97
C ASP A 556 -14.71 -2.44 -4.86
N ARG A 557 -15.25 -2.82 -3.70
CA ARG A 557 -16.70 -2.78 -3.44
C ARG A 557 -17.24 -1.36 -3.55
N LYS A 558 -16.58 -0.39 -2.94
CA LYS A 558 -16.97 1.02 -2.99
C LYS A 558 -16.92 1.58 -4.41
N ARG A 559 -15.86 1.27 -5.17
CA ARG A 559 -15.76 1.66 -6.60
C ARG A 559 -16.87 1.05 -7.44
N ASP A 560 -17.24 -0.20 -7.18
CA ASP A 560 -18.34 -0.86 -7.88
C ASP A 560 -19.71 -0.27 -7.50
N GLU A 561 -19.90 0.15 -6.24
CA GLU A 561 -21.08 0.88 -5.79
C GLU A 561 -21.18 2.26 -6.44
N GLU A 562 -20.09 3.04 -6.47
CA GLU A 562 -20.03 4.35 -7.13
C GLU A 562 -20.29 4.24 -8.64
N ARG A 563 -19.71 3.22 -9.30
CA ARG A 563 -19.98 2.95 -10.72
C ARG A 563 -21.46 2.64 -10.96
N LYS A 564 -22.07 1.79 -10.13
CA LYS A 564 -23.51 1.48 -10.22
C LYS A 564 -24.36 2.71 -9.98
N GLN A 565 -24.02 3.56 -9.01
CA GLN A 565 -24.76 4.79 -8.74
C GLN A 565 -24.68 5.77 -9.92
N LYS A 566 -23.49 5.94 -10.51
CA LYS A 566 -23.33 6.77 -11.70
C LYS A 566 -24.12 6.22 -12.88
N GLU A 567 -24.11 4.90 -13.10
CA GLU A 567 -24.90 4.26 -14.15
C GLU A 567 -26.41 4.44 -13.95
N THR A 568 -26.91 4.37 -12.72
CA THR A 568 -28.35 4.59 -12.44
C THR A 568 -28.74 6.05 -12.61
N GLU A 569 -27.89 7.00 -12.21
CA GLU A 569 -28.09 8.43 -12.45
C GLU A 569 -28.09 8.76 -13.95
N GLU A 570 -27.11 8.25 -14.71
CA GLU A 570 -27.04 8.42 -16.17
C GLU A 570 -28.24 7.77 -16.88
N ALA A 571 -28.70 6.60 -16.43
CA ALA A 571 -29.89 5.95 -16.97
C ALA A 571 -31.17 6.74 -16.66
N ALA A 572 -31.30 7.30 -15.45
CA ALA A 572 -32.41 8.15 -15.07
C ALA A 572 -32.44 9.45 -15.89
N ASP A 573 -31.28 10.07 -16.12
CA ASP A 573 -31.14 11.25 -16.98
C ASP A 573 -31.47 10.93 -18.43
N ARG A 574 -30.98 9.81 -18.95
CA ARG A 574 -31.30 9.36 -20.31
C ARG A 574 -32.80 9.09 -20.47
N LYS A 575 -33.43 8.47 -19.48
CA LYS A 575 -34.88 8.24 -19.46
C LYS A 575 -35.64 9.57 -19.46
N ARG A 576 -35.27 10.52 -18.60
CA ARG A 576 -35.85 11.87 -18.55
C ARG A 576 -35.74 12.60 -19.89
N ARG A 577 -34.56 12.55 -20.55
CA ARG A 577 -34.35 13.16 -21.88
C ARG A 577 -35.20 12.48 -22.96
N ASN A 578 -35.29 11.16 -22.95
CA ASN A 578 -36.11 10.42 -23.91
C ASN A 578 -37.62 10.70 -23.73
N GLU A 579 -38.10 10.75 -22.48
CA GLU A 579 -39.49 11.09 -22.18
C GLU A 579 -39.83 12.53 -22.60
N ALA A 580 -38.92 13.48 -22.37
CA ALA A 580 -39.08 14.86 -22.82
C ALA A 580 -39.13 14.96 -24.36
N ALA A 581 -38.23 14.28 -25.08
CA ALA A 581 -38.22 14.26 -26.54
C ALA A 581 -39.49 13.61 -27.13
N MET A 582 -39.97 12.51 -26.52
CA MET A 582 -41.23 11.87 -26.92
C MET A 582 -42.44 12.78 -26.67
N ALA A 583 -42.47 13.52 -25.56
CA ALA A 583 -43.51 14.48 -25.26
C ALA A 583 -43.52 15.66 -26.25
N GLU A 584 -42.34 16.17 -26.61
CA GLU A 584 -42.18 17.21 -27.62
C GLU A 584 -42.68 16.75 -28.99
N MET A 585 -42.27 15.55 -29.44
CA MET A 585 -42.71 14.98 -30.71
C MET A 585 -44.23 14.75 -30.74
N ALA A 586 -44.83 14.30 -29.62
CA ALA A 586 -46.27 14.14 -29.51
C ALA A 586 -47.02 15.48 -29.55
N ALA A 587 -46.46 16.54 -28.95
CA ALA A 587 -47.01 17.89 -29.01
C ALA A 587 -46.98 18.43 -30.46
N GLN A 588 -45.83 18.32 -31.14
CA GLN A 588 -45.68 18.70 -32.54
C GLN A 588 -46.65 17.95 -33.46
N TYR A 589 -46.81 16.63 -33.27
CA TYR A 589 -47.75 15.83 -34.06
C TYR A 589 -49.20 16.26 -33.85
N LYS A 590 -49.58 16.58 -32.60
CA LYS A 590 -50.92 17.06 -32.28
C LYS A 590 -51.19 18.43 -32.92
N GLU A 591 -50.21 19.31 -32.91
CA GLU A 591 -50.29 20.64 -33.53
C GLU A 591 -50.39 20.54 -35.05
N TRP A 592 -49.54 19.72 -35.69
CA TRP A 592 -49.62 19.43 -37.12
C TRP A 592 -50.96 18.84 -37.54
N ARG A 593 -51.51 17.90 -36.74
CA ARG A 593 -52.83 17.32 -36.99
C ARG A 593 -53.93 18.38 -36.93
N ASN A 594 -53.89 19.27 -35.93
CA ASN A 594 -54.86 20.36 -35.81
C ASN A 594 -54.76 21.32 -36.99
N LEU A 595 -53.54 21.72 -37.39
CA LEU A 595 -53.30 22.57 -38.56
C LEU A 595 -53.83 21.93 -39.85
N SER A 596 -53.55 20.65 -40.07
CA SER A 596 -54.04 19.91 -41.24
C SER A 596 -55.58 19.83 -41.28
N GLU A 597 -56.22 19.69 -40.12
CA GLU A 597 -57.68 19.69 -40.01
C GLU A 597 -58.26 21.07 -40.36
N VAL A 598 -57.60 22.16 -39.94
CA VAL A 598 -57.97 23.55 -40.27
C VAL A 598 -57.78 23.83 -41.76
N GLU A 599 -56.63 23.47 -42.35
CA GLU A 599 -56.37 23.65 -43.78
C GLU A 599 -57.40 22.90 -44.64
N ARG A 600 -57.77 21.68 -44.24
CA ARG A 600 -58.84 20.93 -44.92
C ARG A 600 -60.17 21.67 -44.86
N GLN A 601 -60.55 22.18 -43.69
CA GLN A 601 -61.79 22.94 -43.53
C GLN A 601 -61.78 24.23 -44.35
N GLU A 602 -60.67 24.96 -44.39
CA GLU A 602 -60.52 26.15 -45.24
C GLU A 602 -60.63 25.82 -46.73
N HIS A 603 -60.00 24.73 -47.17
CA HIS A 603 -60.06 24.30 -48.56
C HIS A 603 -61.49 23.92 -48.99
N GLU A 604 -62.19 23.14 -48.16
CA GLU A 604 -63.60 22.79 -48.40
C GLU A 604 -64.49 24.04 -48.49
N LEU A 605 -64.23 25.05 -47.64
CA LEU A 605 -64.98 26.31 -47.62
C LEU A 605 -64.69 27.18 -48.86
N LEU A 606 -63.42 27.24 -49.29
CA LEU A 606 -63.00 27.91 -50.52
C LEU A 606 -63.59 27.24 -51.77
N GLU A 607 -63.57 25.91 -51.84
CA GLU A 607 -64.19 25.17 -52.94
C GLU A 607 -65.69 25.46 -53.01
N ALA A 608 -66.40 25.40 -51.87
CA ALA A 608 -67.81 25.73 -51.80
C ALA A 608 -68.12 27.17 -52.24
N HIS A 609 -67.27 28.13 -51.87
CA HIS A 609 -67.38 29.52 -52.33
C HIS A 609 -67.10 29.69 -53.83
N SER A 610 -66.19 28.89 -54.39
CA SER A 610 -65.85 28.93 -55.82
C SER A 610 -66.87 28.22 -56.71
N LEU A 611 -67.68 27.31 -56.15
CA LEU A 611 -68.64 26.48 -56.87
C LEU A 611 -69.65 27.29 -57.71
N PRO A 612 -70.32 28.33 -57.17
CA PRO A 612 -71.26 29.14 -57.96
C PRO A 612 -70.61 29.84 -59.15
N LEU A 613 -69.41 30.40 -58.95
CA LEU A 613 -68.65 31.07 -60.01
C LEU A 613 -68.16 30.08 -61.07
N ARG A 614 -67.62 28.93 -60.65
CA ARG A 614 -67.18 27.86 -61.55
C ARG A 614 -68.34 27.30 -62.35
N ASN A 615 -69.51 27.11 -61.73
CA ASN A 615 -70.73 26.68 -62.41
C ASN A 615 -71.22 27.73 -63.43
N TYR A 616 -71.14 29.02 -63.08
CA TYR A 616 -71.45 30.11 -64.01
C TYR A 616 -70.49 30.12 -65.22
N LEU A 617 -69.18 30.07 -64.97
CA LEU A 617 -68.15 30.04 -66.01
C LEU A 617 -68.32 28.81 -66.92
N MET A 618 -68.50 27.62 -66.34
CA MET A 618 -68.71 26.38 -67.10
C MET A 618 -69.99 26.38 -67.93
N LYS A 619 -71.07 27.01 -67.45
CA LYS A 619 -72.37 27.02 -68.13
C LYS A 619 -72.48 28.10 -69.21
N TYR A 620 -71.94 29.29 -68.97
CA TYR A 620 -72.19 30.46 -69.82
C TYR A 620 -70.95 30.97 -70.56
N VAL A 621 -69.74 30.78 -70.01
CA VAL A 621 -68.50 31.35 -70.59
C VAL A 621 -67.69 30.29 -71.35
N MET A 622 -67.57 29.08 -70.80
CA MET A 622 -66.76 28.01 -71.40
C MET A 622 -67.29 27.51 -72.75
N PRO A 623 -68.61 27.35 -72.99
CA PRO A 623 -69.09 26.91 -74.31
C PRO A 623 -68.72 27.87 -75.46
N PRO A 624 -69.03 29.19 -75.41
CA PRO A 624 -68.64 30.10 -76.48
C PRO A 624 -67.12 30.32 -76.56
N LEU A 625 -66.40 30.28 -75.43
CA LEU A 625 -64.94 30.35 -75.43
C LEU A 625 -64.29 29.12 -76.07
N SER A 626 -64.81 27.92 -75.80
CA SER A 626 -64.29 26.68 -76.39
C SER A 626 -64.54 26.65 -77.90
N GLU A 627 -65.70 27.14 -78.36
CA GLU A 627 -66.01 27.30 -79.79
C GLU A 627 -65.07 28.32 -80.44
N ALA A 628 -64.89 29.49 -79.83
CA ALA A 628 -63.95 30.50 -80.30
C ALA A 628 -62.50 29.99 -80.35
N MET A 629 -62.07 29.21 -79.35
CA MET A 629 -60.74 28.57 -79.30
C MET A 629 -60.57 27.51 -80.39
N LEU A 630 -61.60 26.69 -80.64
CA LEU A 630 -61.60 25.74 -81.73
C LEU A 630 -61.48 26.45 -83.09
N ASP A 631 -62.22 27.53 -83.31
CA ASP A 631 -62.15 28.29 -84.56
C ASP A 631 -60.84 29.06 -84.72
N CYS A 632 -60.30 29.62 -83.63
CA CYS A 632 -58.97 30.22 -83.62
C CYS A 632 -57.89 29.18 -83.99
N SER A 633 -58.00 27.94 -83.49
CA SER A 633 -57.07 26.86 -83.84
C SER A 633 -57.13 26.42 -85.30
N LYS A 634 -58.31 26.54 -85.95
CA LYS A 634 -58.51 26.25 -87.38
C LYS A 634 -57.98 27.38 -88.28
N ILE A 635 -58.30 28.62 -87.92
CA ILE A 635 -58.02 29.81 -88.75
C ILE A 635 -56.55 30.25 -88.59
N LYS A 636 -55.94 29.99 -87.44
CA LYS A 636 -54.57 30.40 -87.08
C LYS A 636 -54.28 31.86 -87.46
N PRO A 637 -55.07 32.82 -86.93
CA PRO A 637 -54.86 34.24 -87.19
C PRO A 637 -53.51 34.71 -86.64
N GLU A 638 -52.93 35.75 -87.25
CA GLU A 638 -51.66 36.35 -86.81
C GLU A 638 -51.74 36.91 -85.38
N GLU A 639 -52.92 37.36 -84.95
CA GLU A 639 -53.21 37.80 -83.58
C GLU A 639 -54.33 36.96 -82.93
N PRO A 640 -53.98 35.84 -82.26
CA PRO A 640 -54.96 34.89 -81.69
C PRO A 640 -55.84 35.46 -80.57
N VAL A 641 -55.29 36.38 -79.76
CA VAL A 641 -55.97 36.96 -78.60
C VAL A 641 -57.02 37.98 -79.06
N GLU A 642 -56.69 38.83 -80.03
CA GLU A 642 -57.61 39.82 -80.59
C GLU A 642 -58.74 39.13 -81.38
N PHE A 643 -58.41 38.06 -82.11
CA PHE A 643 -59.40 37.20 -82.78
C PHE A 643 -60.39 36.58 -81.80
N LEU A 644 -59.92 36.01 -80.68
CA LEU A 644 -60.79 35.42 -79.66
C LEU A 644 -61.70 36.48 -79.02
N ALA A 645 -61.17 37.68 -78.73
CA ALA A 645 -61.95 38.78 -78.18
C ALA A 645 -63.05 39.25 -79.14
N GLU A 646 -62.74 39.43 -80.43
CA GLU A 646 -63.74 39.77 -81.44
C GLU A 646 -64.79 38.68 -81.62
N HIS A 647 -64.38 37.41 -81.65
CA HIS A 647 -65.28 36.28 -81.86
C HIS A 647 -66.29 36.16 -80.71
N LEU A 648 -65.83 36.34 -79.46
CA LEU A 648 -66.69 36.36 -78.27
C LEU A 648 -67.61 37.59 -78.24
N LEU A 649 -67.13 38.77 -78.66
CA LEU A 649 -67.95 39.99 -78.74
C LEU A 649 -69.04 39.88 -79.82
N ARG A 650 -68.77 39.22 -80.96
CA ARG A 650 -69.76 38.98 -82.02
C ARG A 650 -70.85 37.99 -81.60
N ASN A 651 -70.49 36.91 -80.90
CA ASN A 651 -71.48 35.92 -80.43
C ASN A 651 -72.33 36.42 -79.25
N ASN A 652 -71.84 37.37 -78.45
CA ASN A 652 -72.62 38.03 -77.38
C ASN A 652 -73.61 39.13 -77.89
N GLN A 653 -73.68 39.41 -79.19
CA GLN A 653 -74.57 40.43 -79.80
C GLN A 653 -75.83 39.86 -80.48
N GLN A 654 -76.09 38.56 -80.41
CA GLN A 654 -77.42 38.01 -80.73
C GLN A 654 -78.26 37.96 -79.44
N PRO A 655 -79.52 38.45 -79.47
CA PRO A 655 -80.33 38.64 -78.25
C PRO A 655 -80.67 37.35 -77.51
#